data_AF-Q10V73-F1
#
_entry.id   AF-Q10V73-F1
#
_cell.length_a   1.000
_cell.length_b   1.000
_cell.length_c   1.000
_cell.angle_alpha   90.00
_cell.angle_beta   90.00
_cell.angle_gamma   90.00
#
_symmetry.space_group_name_H-M   'P 1'
#
loop_
_entity.id
_entity.type
_entity.pdbx_description
1 polymer ?
#
loop_
_entity_poly.entity_id
_entity_poly.type
_entity_poly.pdbx_seq_one_letter_code
_entity_poly.pdbx_strand_id
1 'polypeptide(L)'
;MGWIQYIKIALVNTVGALVGIIWVPVPQAVAQSSLPEPANSEISALETIKSINKNLKIPKTISSLTELYQIKDQLKVELERVSKMPNFKKVREPWQYQFQLQQYEKTLKDFRSIEAKIIKEEKALQSWKQALSIATNAVAKGKKLQANYQTWEEAENLWLEAIYSLRQIPQDSLMTDKAIEKMLEYQGYLAVACYEKVMAVRVWEKEKEKKTNSHTKTYRPIAYSLSPGFTMYGDTNRDGKVDETDKSGRENWSLSEGALMLFNNDDDNGDLIPDWRDGDVNGENDVADLAIVNIRLAENYRDAQIYISTDADVNNYINIFQKTESGWQPVDLSGTEALISRAKIVLGVEAKQFADRDWKGVVNLTAIAKKNGRQIASDSIQIGVVPWLMSPNTAPVKELHVSERGLANQKFISKITEIIEKTGVTAKINPGGTTWMQDTKKIGYVQFPTQGKMHNMNVVLKGNRLQENDQYARSLLKENFGWFEVGKPRQLDPLNRWADAYGNLEVTPPLPGYPMGRVYYGKAGEVGMNPDIIDFIKAQKIQGPPVDIDTSWLMMRHVDEIISFIPSKTGKPLMLIVSPEAGVKLLEELSEENYGKAAINRGLSTQITVRAALKNEKLVQHNLYLQREKLNPLIEKLKQEFNLSNDQIIQVPAMFGYSGYAWWPNMVNSVVINGELLVSSPGGALINGRDYTQEKFRRLVSNSSLNINFMDDQYYQQLRGNVHDAVNTTRLGKNHPFWKSLSENILGFRGQSLDMVDTK
;
A
#
# COMPACT_ATOMS: atom_id res chain seq x y z
N MET A 1 -14.78 27.31 -24.64
CA MET A 1 -14.31 28.40 -23.74
C MET A 1 -15.43 28.69 -22.75
N GLY A 2 -15.38 28.08 -21.55
CA GLY A 2 -16.36 28.34 -20.50
C GLY A 2 -16.04 29.67 -19.80
N TRP A 3 -17.04 30.53 -19.61
CA TRP A 3 -16.88 31.80 -18.92
C TRP A 3 -16.81 31.54 -17.41
N ILE A 4 -15.69 31.92 -16.77
CA ILE A 4 -15.51 31.86 -15.32
C ILE A 4 -16.41 32.93 -14.68
N GLN A 5 -17.27 32.54 -13.73
CA GLN A 5 -18.04 33.49 -12.93
C GLN A 5 -17.19 33.99 -11.77
N TYR A 6 -17.23 35.30 -11.51
CA TYR A 6 -16.48 35.94 -10.44
C TYR A 6 -17.42 36.61 -9.44
N ILE A 7 -17.10 36.53 -8.15
CA ILE A 7 -17.77 37.30 -7.09
C ILE A 7 -16.94 38.55 -6.81
N LYS A 8 -17.60 39.73 -6.80
CA LYS A 8 -17.00 40.99 -6.35
C LYS A 8 -17.07 41.07 -4.83
N ILE A 9 -15.93 41.18 -4.17
CA ILE A 9 -15.84 41.38 -2.73
C ILE A 9 -15.30 42.78 -2.47
N ALA A 10 -16.12 43.59 -1.79
CA ALA A 10 -15.76 44.93 -1.30
C ALA A 10 -14.92 44.79 -0.02
N LEU A 11 -13.66 45.23 -0.07
CA LEU A 11 -12.79 45.34 1.10
C LEU A 11 -13.07 46.66 1.79
N VAL A 12 -13.27 46.61 3.11
CA VAL A 12 -13.64 47.77 3.92
C VAL A 12 -12.68 47.85 5.11
N ASN A 13 -12.16 49.04 5.42
CA ASN A 13 -11.23 49.20 6.55
C ASN A 13 -11.96 49.16 7.90
N THR A 14 -11.18 49.22 8.98
CA THR A 14 -11.63 49.15 10.38
C THR A 14 -12.63 50.25 10.78
N VAL A 15 -12.85 51.26 9.94
CA VAL A 15 -13.81 52.36 10.16
C VAL A 15 -15.01 52.31 9.19
N GLY A 16 -15.12 51.27 8.35
CA GLY A 16 -16.24 51.11 7.42
C GLY A 16 -16.06 51.79 6.05
N ALA A 17 -14.87 52.27 5.69
CA ALA A 17 -14.60 52.85 4.37
C ALA A 17 -14.12 51.80 3.36
N LEU A 18 -14.70 51.82 2.14
CA LEU A 18 -14.32 50.92 1.05
C LEU A 18 -12.88 51.20 0.59
N VAL A 19 -12.01 50.19 0.65
CA VAL A 19 -10.57 50.29 0.33
C VAL A 19 -10.17 49.52 -0.93
N GLY A 20 -11.04 48.65 -1.45
CA GLY A 20 -10.78 47.92 -2.69
C GLY A 20 -11.90 46.97 -3.07
N ILE A 21 -11.90 46.50 -4.31
CA ILE A 21 -12.80 45.44 -4.78
C ILE A 21 -11.95 44.36 -5.42
N ILE A 22 -12.06 43.12 -4.93
CA ILE A 22 -11.39 41.95 -5.51
C ILE A 22 -12.40 41.02 -6.18
N TRP A 23 -11.96 40.36 -7.23
CA TRP A 23 -12.77 39.41 -8.00
C TRP A 23 -12.26 38.00 -7.77
N VAL A 24 -13.10 37.15 -7.19
CA VAL A 24 -12.73 35.76 -6.89
C VAL A 24 -13.44 34.82 -7.87
N PRO A 25 -12.72 33.97 -8.62
CA PRO A 25 -13.32 33.01 -9.55
C PRO A 25 -14.02 31.87 -8.79
N VAL A 26 -15.22 31.49 -9.24
CA VAL A 26 -16.00 30.37 -8.69
C VAL A 26 -15.82 29.13 -9.59
N PRO A 27 -15.45 27.95 -9.04
CA PRO A 27 -15.40 26.70 -9.82
C PRO A 27 -16.80 26.24 -10.25
N GLN A 28 -16.97 25.85 -11.52
CA GLN A 28 -18.20 25.24 -12.02
C GLN A 28 -18.29 23.76 -11.62
N ALA A 29 -19.17 23.44 -10.67
CA ALA A 29 -19.68 22.09 -10.47
C ALA A 29 -21.14 22.12 -10.01
N VAL A 30 -22.02 22.64 -10.87
CA VAL A 30 -23.47 22.44 -10.77
C VAL A 30 -24.02 22.26 -12.18
N ALA A 31 -24.16 21.01 -12.63
CA ALA A 31 -25.05 20.62 -13.71
C ALA A 31 -25.21 19.10 -13.74
N GLN A 32 -26.26 18.56 -13.13
CA GLN A 32 -27.31 17.85 -13.88
C GLN A 32 -28.46 17.43 -12.96
N SER A 33 -29.63 17.89 -13.35
CA SER A 33 -30.96 17.57 -12.81
C SER A 33 -31.41 16.18 -13.24
N SER A 34 -32.05 15.50 -12.31
CA SER A 34 -32.79 14.24 -12.46
C SER A 34 -34.01 14.32 -13.39
N LEU A 35 -34.43 13.12 -13.86
CA LEU A 35 -35.78 12.60 -14.26
C LEU A 35 -35.85 12.11 -15.73
N PRO A 36 -36.78 11.19 -16.14
CA PRO A 36 -37.79 10.39 -15.42
C PRO A 36 -37.82 8.85 -15.75
N GLU A 37 -38.64 8.07 -15.03
CA GLU A 37 -39.10 6.71 -15.40
C GLU A 37 -40.02 6.69 -16.64
N PRO A 38 -40.14 5.54 -17.33
CA PRO A 38 -41.46 4.94 -17.50
C PRO A 38 -41.52 3.41 -17.28
N ALA A 39 -42.75 2.90 -17.25
CA ALA A 39 -43.23 1.70 -16.55
C ALA A 39 -43.58 0.48 -17.45
N ASN A 40 -43.78 -0.66 -16.75
CA ASN A 40 -44.56 -1.87 -17.07
C ASN A 40 -43.94 -2.88 -18.07
N SER A 41 -44.02 -4.22 -17.92
CA SER A 41 -44.76 -5.12 -16.99
C SER A 41 -44.16 -6.53 -17.04
N GLU A 42 -44.15 -7.25 -15.92
CA GLU A 42 -44.79 -8.58 -15.79
C GLU A 42 -44.86 -8.96 -14.30
N ILE A 43 -46.08 -9.22 -13.82
CA ILE A 43 -46.44 -9.46 -12.42
C ILE A 43 -46.63 -10.97 -12.25
N SER A 44 -45.95 -11.59 -11.27
CA SER A 44 -46.52 -12.61 -10.37
C SER A 44 -45.45 -13.15 -9.41
N ALA A 45 -45.37 -12.57 -8.21
CA ALA A 45 -44.71 -13.09 -6.98
C ALA A 45 -44.60 -11.98 -5.92
N LEU A 46 -44.52 -10.71 -6.38
CA LEU A 46 -44.28 -9.53 -5.55
C LEU A 46 -45.47 -9.12 -4.66
N GLU A 47 -46.71 -9.50 -5.01
CA GLU A 47 -47.89 -9.12 -4.24
C GLU A 47 -48.02 -9.92 -2.93
N THR A 48 -47.55 -11.16 -2.89
CA THR A 48 -47.49 -11.96 -1.66
C THR A 48 -46.40 -11.46 -0.70
N ILE A 49 -45.33 -10.83 -1.23
CA ILE A 49 -44.23 -10.27 -0.43
C ILE A 49 -44.58 -8.86 0.11
N LYS A 50 -45.39 -8.09 -0.61
CA LYS A 50 -45.82 -6.75 -0.18
C LYS A 50 -46.76 -6.75 1.02
N SER A 51 -47.58 -7.79 1.21
CA SER A 51 -48.60 -7.80 2.26
C SER A 51 -48.09 -8.09 3.68
N ILE A 52 -46.81 -8.45 3.85
CA ILE A 52 -46.19 -8.71 5.17
C ILE A 52 -45.06 -7.70 5.50
N ASN A 53 -44.57 -6.93 4.51
CA ASN A 53 -43.57 -5.89 4.70
C ASN A 53 -44.19 -4.61 5.32
N LYS A 54 -44.35 -4.58 6.64
CA LYS A 54 -44.43 -3.31 7.38
C LYS A 54 -43.02 -2.68 7.41
N ASN A 55 -42.55 -2.21 6.27
CA ASN A 55 -41.25 -1.54 6.13
C ASN A 55 -41.27 -0.25 6.97
N LEU A 56 -40.34 -0.12 7.91
CA LEU A 56 -39.87 1.20 8.37
C LEU A 56 -39.28 1.91 7.15
N LYS A 57 -40.03 2.85 6.59
CA LYS A 57 -39.57 3.69 5.48
C LYS A 57 -38.57 4.70 6.05
N ILE A 58 -37.29 4.38 6.00
CA ILE A 58 -36.24 5.38 6.24
C ILE A 58 -36.44 6.48 5.18
N PRO A 59 -36.62 7.75 5.57
CA PRO A 59 -36.79 8.85 4.62
C PRO A 59 -35.64 8.91 3.62
N LYS A 60 -35.93 9.17 2.34
CA LYS A 60 -34.90 9.31 1.29
C LYS A 60 -33.96 10.51 1.54
N THR A 61 -34.39 11.47 2.35
CA THR A 61 -33.65 12.67 2.72
C THR A 61 -33.69 12.84 4.24
N ILE A 62 -32.53 12.80 4.87
CA ILE A 62 -32.35 13.02 6.31
C ILE A 62 -31.80 14.44 6.50
N SER A 63 -32.44 15.21 7.37
CA SER A 63 -32.26 16.65 7.47
C SER A 63 -31.56 17.13 8.75
N SER A 64 -31.42 16.25 9.76
CA SER A 64 -30.79 16.62 11.03
C SER A 64 -30.15 15.44 11.77
N LEU A 65 -29.22 15.75 12.69
CA LEU A 65 -28.64 14.77 13.62
C LEU A 65 -29.72 14.18 14.56
N THR A 66 -30.70 14.99 14.98
CA THR A 66 -31.83 14.52 15.79
C THR A 66 -32.66 13.46 15.07
N GLU A 67 -32.88 13.64 13.76
CA GLU A 67 -33.59 12.67 12.93
C GLU A 67 -32.81 11.35 12.79
N LEU A 68 -31.47 11.39 12.71
CA LEU A 68 -30.63 10.19 12.74
C LEU A 68 -30.79 9.41 14.04
N TYR A 69 -30.82 10.10 15.18
CA TYR A 69 -31.05 9.47 16.49
C TYR A 69 -32.43 8.79 16.58
N GLN A 70 -33.47 9.44 16.07
CA GLN A 70 -34.82 8.86 16.01
C GLN A 70 -34.86 7.60 15.13
N ILE A 71 -34.19 7.62 13.97
CA ILE A 71 -34.09 6.45 13.08
C ILE A 71 -33.32 5.31 13.76
N LYS A 72 -32.22 5.62 14.47
CA LYS A 72 -31.44 4.64 15.24
C LYS A 72 -32.33 3.93 16.27
N ASP A 73 -33.11 4.69 17.03
CA ASP A 73 -33.98 4.13 18.08
C ASP A 73 -35.11 3.26 17.48
N GLN A 74 -35.69 3.66 16.35
CA GLN A 74 -36.66 2.86 15.61
C GLN A 74 -36.06 1.54 15.10
N LEU A 75 -34.86 1.60 14.53
CA LEU A 75 -34.14 0.41 14.05
C LEU A 75 -33.74 -0.51 15.19
N LYS A 76 -33.39 0.03 16.37
CA LYS A 76 -33.11 -0.76 17.57
C LYS A 76 -34.32 -1.56 18.03
N VAL A 77 -35.49 -0.92 18.09
CA VAL A 77 -36.75 -1.58 18.45
C VAL A 77 -37.11 -2.68 17.45
N GLU A 78 -36.92 -2.44 16.16
CA GLU A 78 -37.18 -3.46 15.13
C GLU A 78 -36.14 -4.59 15.20
N LEU A 79 -34.87 -4.30 15.49
CA LEU A 79 -33.82 -5.31 15.68
C LEU A 79 -34.15 -6.24 16.85
N GLU A 80 -34.61 -5.70 17.98
CA GLU A 80 -35.09 -6.46 19.14
C GLU A 80 -36.36 -7.28 18.84
N ARG A 81 -37.18 -6.82 17.88
CA ARG A 81 -38.36 -7.56 17.45
C ARG A 81 -37.99 -8.74 16.55
N VAL A 82 -37.11 -8.54 15.56
CA VAL A 82 -36.71 -9.57 14.60
C VAL A 82 -35.69 -10.56 15.17
N SER A 83 -34.98 -10.21 16.25
CA SER A 83 -34.06 -11.11 16.96
C SER A 83 -34.74 -12.16 17.84
N LYS A 84 -36.03 -12.00 18.17
CA LYS A 84 -36.78 -12.95 19.00
C LYS A 84 -36.93 -14.29 18.27
N MET A 85 -36.64 -15.39 18.97
CA MET A 85 -36.85 -16.74 18.43
C MET A 85 -38.30 -16.90 17.95
N PRO A 86 -38.52 -17.38 16.71
CA PRO A 86 -39.86 -17.58 16.23
C PRO A 86 -40.56 -18.68 17.02
N ASN A 87 -41.87 -18.52 17.23
CA ASN A 87 -42.67 -19.52 17.91
C ASN A 87 -42.78 -20.78 17.02
N PHE A 88 -42.12 -21.87 17.42
CA PHE A 88 -42.06 -23.14 16.69
C PHE A 88 -43.44 -23.78 16.42
N LYS A 89 -44.51 -23.33 17.08
CA LYS A 89 -45.90 -23.75 16.75
C LYS A 89 -46.50 -23.01 15.54
N LYS A 90 -45.86 -21.94 15.06
CA LYS A 90 -46.34 -21.08 13.95
C LYS A 90 -45.45 -21.12 12.70
N VAL A 91 -44.20 -21.56 12.82
CA VAL A 91 -43.28 -21.76 11.68
C VAL A 91 -43.58 -23.13 11.07
N ARG A 92 -44.13 -23.16 9.85
CA ARG A 92 -44.49 -24.41 9.16
C ARG A 92 -43.41 -24.91 8.20
N GLU A 93 -42.48 -24.04 7.78
CA GLU A 93 -41.51 -24.39 6.74
C GLU A 93 -40.10 -23.77 7.00
N PRO A 94 -38.99 -24.48 6.70
CA PRO A 94 -37.61 -24.03 6.96
C PRO A 94 -37.22 -22.68 6.33
N TRP A 95 -37.84 -22.28 5.21
CA TRP A 95 -37.55 -21.02 4.52
C TRP A 95 -38.02 -19.79 5.31
N GLN A 96 -39.00 -19.94 6.22
CA GLN A 96 -39.51 -18.84 7.05
C GLN A 96 -38.48 -18.37 8.08
N TYR A 97 -37.67 -19.30 8.60
CA TYR A 97 -36.54 -18.98 9.47
C TYR A 97 -35.42 -18.27 8.71
N GLN A 98 -35.13 -18.71 7.48
CA GLN A 98 -34.15 -18.06 6.60
C GLN A 98 -34.58 -16.62 6.24
N PHE A 99 -35.87 -16.38 6.04
CA PHE A 99 -36.40 -15.04 5.79
C PHE A 99 -36.30 -14.12 7.02
N GLN A 100 -36.58 -14.64 8.22
CA GLN A 100 -36.37 -13.88 9.47
C GLN A 100 -34.90 -13.53 9.68
N LEU A 101 -33.98 -14.45 9.34
CA LEU A 101 -32.54 -14.21 9.38
C LEU A 101 -32.14 -13.07 8.42
N GLN A 102 -32.63 -13.09 7.17
CA GLN A 102 -32.40 -12.02 6.20
C GLN A 102 -32.95 -10.67 6.67
N GLN A 103 -34.12 -10.64 7.32
CA GLN A 103 -34.68 -9.42 7.90
C GLN A 103 -33.82 -8.90 9.06
N TYR A 104 -33.35 -9.79 9.95
CA TYR A 104 -32.42 -9.44 11.02
C TYR A 104 -31.11 -8.86 10.47
N GLU A 105 -30.51 -9.51 9.47
CA GLU A 105 -29.27 -9.07 8.83
C GLU A 105 -29.43 -7.70 8.17
N LYS A 106 -30.54 -7.47 7.47
CA LYS A 106 -30.84 -6.18 6.85
C LYS A 106 -31.02 -5.08 7.90
N THR A 107 -31.85 -5.30 8.91
CA THR A 107 -32.09 -4.32 9.99
C THR A 107 -30.80 -4.01 10.75
N LEU A 108 -29.94 -5.01 10.98
CA LEU A 108 -28.63 -4.82 11.61
C LEU A 108 -27.70 -3.96 10.75
N LYS A 109 -27.70 -4.18 9.43
CA LYS A 109 -26.92 -3.38 8.48
C LYS A 109 -27.39 -1.92 8.46
N ASP A 110 -28.70 -1.68 8.39
CA ASP A 110 -29.29 -0.35 8.39
C ASP A 110 -29.00 0.38 9.73
N PHE A 111 -29.11 -0.33 10.86
CA PHE A 111 -28.79 0.20 12.19
C PHE A 111 -27.34 0.68 12.29
N ARG A 112 -26.37 -0.15 11.87
CA ARG A 112 -24.95 0.19 11.87
C ARG A 112 -24.62 1.34 10.93
N SER A 113 -25.27 1.41 9.76
CA SER A 113 -25.09 2.51 8.82
C SER A 113 -25.53 3.84 9.42
N ILE A 114 -26.61 3.85 10.20
CA ILE A 114 -27.10 5.05 10.89
C ILE A 114 -26.19 5.43 12.05
N GLU A 115 -25.69 4.47 12.83
CA GLU A 115 -24.69 4.74 13.89
C GLU A 115 -23.42 5.38 13.34
N ALA A 116 -22.89 4.85 12.23
CA ALA A 116 -21.72 5.42 11.57
C ALA A 116 -21.98 6.87 11.10
N LYS A 117 -23.17 7.14 10.56
CA LYS A 117 -23.56 8.48 10.12
C LYS A 117 -23.70 9.44 11.31
N ILE A 118 -24.26 9.01 12.45
CA ILE A 118 -24.34 9.81 13.68
C ILE A 118 -22.95 10.22 14.15
N ILE A 119 -22.02 9.27 14.29
CA ILE A 119 -20.64 9.54 14.74
C ILE A 119 -19.97 10.56 13.82
N LYS A 120 -20.17 10.43 12.51
CA LYS A 120 -19.64 11.37 11.52
C LYS A 120 -20.20 12.78 11.71
N GLU A 121 -21.52 12.92 11.86
CA GLU A 121 -22.16 14.23 12.07
C GLU A 121 -21.79 14.85 13.43
N GLU A 122 -21.56 14.05 14.47
CA GLU A 122 -21.07 14.54 15.76
C GLU A 122 -19.66 15.11 15.68
N LYS A 123 -18.77 14.43 14.96
CA LYS A 123 -17.42 14.95 14.66
C LYS A 123 -17.47 16.23 13.83
N ALA A 124 -18.37 16.30 12.85
CA ALA A 124 -18.60 17.51 12.07
C ALA A 124 -19.06 18.68 12.96
N LEU A 125 -20.00 18.43 13.87
CA LEU A 125 -20.48 19.43 14.84
C LEU A 125 -19.38 19.86 15.82
N GLN A 126 -18.52 18.95 16.26
CA GLN A 126 -17.38 19.28 17.11
C GLN A 126 -16.38 20.17 16.38
N SER A 127 -16.03 19.81 15.14
CA SER A 127 -15.11 20.58 14.30
C SER A 127 -15.64 21.98 14.02
N TRP A 128 -16.96 22.10 13.78
CA TRP A 128 -17.66 23.38 13.67
C TRP A 128 -17.56 24.23 14.94
N LYS A 129 -17.84 23.65 16.12
CA LYS A 129 -17.74 24.36 17.41
C LYS A 129 -16.30 24.82 17.69
N GLN A 130 -15.32 23.99 17.39
CA GLN A 130 -13.90 24.32 17.53
C GLN A 130 -13.53 25.51 16.62
N ALA A 131 -13.95 25.48 15.36
CA ALA A 131 -13.73 26.58 14.43
C ALA A 131 -14.31 27.91 14.95
N LEU A 132 -15.57 27.89 15.44
CA LEU A 132 -16.21 29.08 16.03
C LEU A 132 -15.45 29.61 17.26
N SER A 133 -14.96 28.71 18.12
CA SER A 133 -14.20 29.10 19.31
C SER A 133 -12.86 29.75 18.96
N ILE A 134 -12.11 29.14 18.03
CA ILE A 134 -10.81 29.66 17.57
C ILE A 134 -11.00 31.01 16.87
N ALA A 135 -11.99 31.13 16.00
CA ALA A 135 -12.33 32.38 15.34
C ALA A 135 -12.69 33.50 16.33
N THR A 136 -13.41 33.17 17.41
CA THR A 136 -13.72 34.14 18.47
C THR A 136 -12.44 34.71 19.10
N ASN A 137 -11.43 33.86 19.32
CA ASN A 137 -10.13 34.28 19.83
C ASN A 137 -9.36 35.13 18.81
N ALA A 138 -9.40 34.75 17.52
CA ALA A 138 -8.77 35.49 16.44
C ALA A 138 -9.33 36.92 16.33
N VAL A 139 -10.66 37.09 16.42
CA VAL A 139 -11.33 38.41 16.45
C VAL A 139 -10.88 39.23 17.66
N ALA A 140 -10.76 38.61 18.84
CA ALA A 140 -10.34 39.31 20.05
C ALA A 140 -8.91 39.86 19.94
N LYS A 141 -8.00 39.15 19.25
CA LYS A 141 -6.64 39.62 18.98
C LYS A 141 -6.63 40.83 18.03
N GLY A 142 -7.42 40.78 16.95
CA GLY A 142 -7.53 41.87 15.98
C GLY A 142 -8.21 43.15 16.48
N LYS A 143 -8.93 43.11 17.62
CA LYS A 143 -9.60 44.28 18.22
C LYS A 143 -8.76 45.07 19.25
N LYS A 144 -7.53 44.65 19.56
CA LYS A 144 -6.69 45.37 20.53
C LYS A 144 -6.23 46.72 19.96
N LEU A 145 -6.58 47.81 20.66
CA LEU A 145 -6.02 49.15 20.42
C LEU A 145 -4.50 49.08 20.64
N GLN A 146 -3.71 49.24 19.57
CA GLN A 146 -2.24 49.02 19.49
C GLN A 146 -1.78 47.56 19.24
N ALA A 147 -2.47 46.81 18.38
CA ALA A 147 -1.96 45.52 17.90
C ALA A 147 -0.62 45.70 17.14
N ASN A 148 0.44 45.05 17.63
CA ASN A 148 1.76 45.00 17.02
C ASN A 148 1.91 43.78 16.09
N TYR A 149 3.07 43.62 15.43
CA TYR A 149 3.33 42.48 14.53
C TYR A 149 2.95 41.12 15.14
N GLN A 150 3.40 40.85 16.37
CA GLN A 150 3.14 39.59 17.07
C GLN A 150 1.65 39.36 17.29
N THR A 151 0.89 40.41 17.60
CA THR A 151 -0.57 40.31 17.80
C THR A 151 -1.30 39.93 16.51
N TRP A 152 -0.84 40.45 15.37
CA TRP A 152 -1.42 40.14 14.06
C TRP A 152 -0.96 38.78 13.51
N GLU A 153 0.27 38.36 13.80
CA GLU A 153 0.76 37.00 13.53
C GLU A 153 -0.02 35.94 14.32
N GLU A 154 -0.30 36.19 15.61
CA GLU A 154 -1.18 35.33 16.41
C GLU A 154 -2.60 35.28 15.84
N ALA A 155 -3.16 36.41 15.40
CA ALA A 155 -4.50 36.46 14.81
C ALA A 155 -4.56 35.67 13.47
N GLU A 156 -3.55 35.80 12.63
CA GLU A 156 -3.41 35.04 11.37
C GLU A 156 -3.37 33.53 11.61
N ASN A 157 -2.53 33.08 12.55
CA ASN A 157 -2.42 31.66 12.89
C ASN A 157 -3.76 31.11 13.42
N LEU A 158 -4.45 31.84 14.27
CA LEU A 158 -5.79 31.45 14.76
C LEU A 158 -6.82 31.38 13.62
N TRP A 159 -6.77 32.28 12.63
CA TRP A 159 -7.66 32.19 11.46
C TRP A 159 -7.35 30.97 10.58
N LEU A 160 -6.07 30.64 10.40
CA LEU A 160 -5.66 29.41 9.69
C LEU A 160 -6.15 28.15 10.41
N GLU A 161 -6.02 28.09 11.74
CA GLU A 161 -6.52 26.97 12.55
C GLU A 161 -8.05 26.84 12.52
N ALA A 162 -8.78 27.97 12.54
CA ALA A 162 -10.23 27.96 12.42
C ALA A 162 -10.69 27.44 11.06
N ILE A 163 -10.03 27.84 9.97
CA ILE A 163 -10.27 27.33 8.61
C ILE A 163 -9.92 25.84 8.52
N TYR A 164 -8.79 25.43 9.09
CA TYR A 164 -8.39 24.03 9.13
C TYR A 164 -9.45 23.17 9.84
N SER A 165 -9.99 23.64 10.96
CA SER A 165 -11.06 22.97 11.70
C SER A 165 -12.34 22.81 10.85
N LEU A 166 -12.71 23.81 10.05
CA LEU A 166 -13.86 23.70 9.13
C LEU A 166 -13.60 22.69 7.99
N ARG A 167 -12.35 22.57 7.50
CA ARG A 167 -11.99 21.60 6.46
C ARG A 167 -12.08 20.14 6.92
N GLN A 168 -12.07 19.88 8.23
CA GLN A 168 -12.27 18.55 8.78
C GLN A 168 -13.73 18.07 8.69
N ILE A 169 -14.68 18.94 8.32
CA ILE A 169 -16.08 18.57 8.10
C ILE A 169 -16.22 17.81 6.77
N PRO A 170 -16.70 16.54 6.77
CA PRO A 170 -16.83 15.74 5.55
C PRO A 170 -17.76 16.37 4.51
N GLN A 171 -17.51 16.10 3.22
CA GLN A 171 -18.28 16.66 2.09
C GLN A 171 -19.73 16.15 2.00
N ASP A 172 -20.01 15.00 2.60
CA ASP A 172 -21.33 14.38 2.66
C ASP A 172 -22.00 14.57 4.04
N SER A 173 -21.57 15.59 4.81
CA SER A 173 -22.16 15.97 6.10
C SER A 173 -23.38 16.85 5.90
N LEU A 174 -24.29 16.82 6.88
CA LEU A 174 -25.40 17.78 6.96
C LEU A 174 -24.93 19.24 7.17
N MET A 175 -23.66 19.44 7.49
CA MET A 175 -23.05 20.75 7.78
C MET A 175 -22.18 21.30 6.65
N THR A 176 -22.01 20.57 5.55
CA THR A 176 -21.04 20.92 4.49
C THR A 176 -21.28 22.31 3.91
N ASP A 177 -22.51 22.64 3.51
CA ASP A 177 -22.83 23.95 2.93
C ASP A 177 -22.52 25.10 3.90
N LYS A 178 -22.88 24.93 5.18
CA LYS A 178 -22.58 25.90 6.24
C LYS A 178 -21.08 26.03 6.48
N ALA A 179 -20.34 24.92 6.43
CA ALA A 179 -18.88 24.90 6.58
C ALA A 179 -18.18 25.66 5.44
N ILE A 180 -18.65 25.47 4.21
CA ILE A 180 -18.13 26.18 3.03
C ILE A 180 -18.38 27.68 3.15
N GLU A 181 -19.61 28.10 3.47
CA GLU A 181 -19.96 29.50 3.67
C GLU A 181 -19.08 30.15 4.77
N LYS A 182 -18.93 29.45 5.91
CA LYS A 182 -18.13 29.96 7.04
C LYS A 182 -16.63 30.01 6.74
N MET A 183 -16.12 29.08 5.93
CA MET A 183 -14.73 29.08 5.49
C MET A 183 -14.42 30.27 4.58
N LEU A 184 -15.34 30.65 3.69
CA LEU A 184 -15.20 31.85 2.85
C LEU A 184 -15.15 33.12 3.70
N GLU A 185 -16.02 33.20 4.72
CA GLU A 185 -16.01 34.29 5.70
C GLU A 185 -14.64 34.38 6.42
N TYR A 186 -14.11 33.26 6.90
CA TYR A 186 -12.83 33.21 7.63
C TYR A 186 -11.62 33.51 6.75
N GLN A 187 -11.65 33.12 5.47
CA GLN A 187 -10.63 33.51 4.51
C GLN A 187 -10.59 35.04 4.29
N GLY A 188 -11.75 35.70 4.34
CA GLY A 188 -11.83 37.16 4.35
C GLY A 188 -11.14 37.78 5.56
N TYR A 189 -11.38 37.25 6.76
CA TYR A 189 -10.73 37.74 7.98
C TYR A 189 -9.22 37.43 8.03
N LEU A 190 -8.80 36.27 7.52
CA LEU A 190 -7.38 35.93 7.36
C LEU A 190 -6.67 36.96 6.48
N ALA A 191 -7.26 37.33 5.35
CA ALA A 191 -6.68 38.33 4.46
C ALA A 191 -6.51 39.70 5.15
N VAL A 192 -7.47 40.11 5.99
CA VAL A 192 -7.38 41.32 6.81
C VAL A 192 -6.23 41.21 7.82
N ALA A 193 -6.12 40.09 8.53
CA ALA A 193 -5.03 39.87 9.50
C ALA A 193 -3.64 39.92 8.83
N CYS A 194 -3.48 39.28 7.66
CA CYS A 194 -2.24 39.32 6.89
C CYS A 194 -1.88 40.75 6.46
N TYR A 195 -2.86 41.52 6.01
CA TYR A 195 -2.66 42.92 5.59
C TYR A 195 -2.20 43.79 6.77
N GLU A 196 -2.91 43.72 7.90
CA GLU A 196 -2.59 44.52 9.09
C GLU A 196 -1.24 44.11 9.70
N LYS A 197 -0.86 42.82 9.64
CA LYS A 197 0.48 42.34 10.01
C LYS A 197 1.57 43.07 9.21
N VAL A 198 1.43 43.12 7.88
CA VAL A 198 2.39 43.79 6.99
C VAL A 198 2.46 45.30 7.27
N MET A 199 1.32 45.92 7.57
CA MET A 199 1.29 47.34 7.94
C MET A 199 1.98 47.62 9.28
N ALA A 200 1.82 46.74 10.27
CA ALA A 200 2.51 46.84 11.55
C ALA A 200 4.04 46.72 11.42
N VAL A 201 4.54 45.88 10.50
CA VAL A 201 5.99 45.78 10.18
C VAL A 201 6.51 47.11 9.62
N ARG A 202 5.79 47.72 8.68
CA ARG A 202 6.21 48.99 8.06
C ARG A 202 6.25 50.16 9.04
N VAL A 203 5.38 50.16 10.05
CA VAL A 203 5.41 51.17 11.12
C VAL A 203 6.61 50.93 12.05
N TRP A 204 6.92 49.67 12.38
CA TRP A 204 8.11 49.30 13.16
C TRP A 204 9.43 49.62 12.45
N GLU A 205 9.51 49.39 11.13
CA GLU A 205 10.68 49.73 10.31
C GLU A 205 10.92 51.26 10.25
N LYS A 206 9.86 52.06 10.11
CA LYS A 206 9.95 53.54 10.15
C LYS A 206 10.37 54.08 11.53
N GLU A 207 10.01 53.42 12.61
CA GLU A 207 10.45 53.78 13.97
C GLU A 207 11.91 53.37 14.24
N LYS A 208 12.40 52.29 13.62
CA LYS A 208 13.81 51.90 13.65
C LYS A 208 14.70 52.80 12.79
N GLU A 209 14.26 53.21 11.59
CA GLU A 209 15.01 54.13 10.71
C GLU A 209 15.21 55.53 11.33
N LYS A 210 14.32 55.97 12.24
CA LYS A 210 14.52 57.22 12.99
C LYS A 210 15.54 57.14 14.12
N LYS A 211 16.02 55.93 14.50
CA LYS A 211 16.99 55.73 15.59
C LYS A 211 18.41 55.37 15.15
N THR A 212 18.64 55.11 13.87
CA THR A 212 19.99 54.81 13.33
C THR A 212 20.29 55.69 12.14
N ASN A 213 20.69 56.94 12.41
CA ASN A 213 21.28 57.81 11.42
C ASN A 213 22.73 58.12 11.84
N SER A 214 23.68 57.36 11.32
CA SER A 214 25.11 57.70 11.33
C SER A 214 25.88 56.73 10.43
N HIS A 215 26.06 57.15 9.18
CA HIS A 215 27.25 56.95 8.34
C HIS A 215 27.78 55.52 8.19
N THR A 216 27.61 54.92 7.00
CA THR A 216 28.74 54.51 6.14
C THR A 216 28.28 53.93 4.79
N LYS A 217 29.19 54.03 3.83
CA LYS A 217 29.05 53.88 2.38
C LYS A 217 28.41 52.56 1.92
N THR A 218 27.60 52.70 0.88
CA THR A 218 27.11 51.66 -0.02
C THR A 218 28.26 50.81 -0.58
N TYR A 219 28.19 49.49 -0.34
CA TYR A 219 28.84 48.49 -1.19
C TYR A 219 27.74 47.62 -1.83
N ARG A 220 27.81 47.48 -3.15
CA ARG A 220 26.98 46.53 -3.90
C ARG A 220 27.30 45.10 -3.45
N PRO A 221 26.33 44.17 -3.37
CA PRO A 221 26.64 42.76 -3.22
C PRO A 221 27.31 42.30 -4.52
N ILE A 222 28.61 42.03 -4.46
CA ILE A 222 29.29 41.33 -5.54
C ILE A 222 28.90 39.86 -5.40
N ALA A 223 28.03 39.40 -6.30
CA ALA A 223 27.81 37.98 -6.53
C ALA A 223 29.09 37.40 -7.17
N TYR A 224 29.98 36.86 -6.34
CA TYR A 224 30.99 35.93 -6.83
C TYR A 224 30.34 34.55 -6.91
N SER A 225 30.06 34.07 -8.12
CA SER A 225 29.92 32.64 -8.37
C SER A 225 31.31 32.01 -8.22
N LEU A 226 31.71 31.72 -6.99
CA LEU A 226 32.88 30.90 -6.75
C LEU A 226 32.48 29.46 -7.09
N SER A 227 33.19 28.85 -8.03
CA SER A 227 33.30 27.40 -8.08
C SER A 227 33.57 26.91 -6.64
N PRO A 228 32.87 25.90 -6.12
CA PRO A 228 32.78 25.63 -4.68
C PRO A 228 34.14 25.36 -4.02
N GLY A 229 35.19 25.11 -4.79
CA GLY A 229 36.54 24.86 -4.28
C GLY A 229 36.64 23.55 -3.51
N PHE A 230 35.58 22.75 -3.51
CA PHE A 230 35.57 21.35 -3.17
C PHE A 230 34.46 20.66 -3.97
N THR A 231 34.55 19.35 -4.11
CA THR A 231 33.54 18.56 -4.81
C THR A 231 33.07 17.43 -3.91
N MET A 232 31.76 17.31 -3.76
CA MET A 232 31.05 16.24 -3.10
C MET A 232 30.54 15.27 -4.16
N TYR A 233 30.74 13.95 -4.02
CA TYR A 233 30.29 12.95 -5.01
C TYR A 233 30.20 11.55 -4.36
N GLY A 234 29.31 10.69 -4.88
CA GLY A 234 29.04 9.32 -4.43
C GLY A 234 28.77 8.44 -5.65
N ASP A 235 28.51 7.15 -5.50
CA ASP A 235 28.37 6.21 -6.64
C ASP A 235 27.13 6.51 -7.51
N THR A 236 27.28 7.42 -8.48
CA THR A 236 26.20 7.90 -9.35
C THR A 236 25.95 6.99 -10.55
N ASN A 237 26.99 6.25 -10.96
CA ASN A 237 26.93 5.33 -12.10
C ASN A 237 26.51 3.90 -11.68
N ARG A 238 26.44 3.65 -10.36
CA ARG A 238 26.00 2.41 -9.70
C ARG A 238 26.88 1.22 -10.05
N ASP A 239 28.19 1.42 -10.09
CA ASP A 239 29.18 0.37 -10.34
C ASP A 239 29.79 -0.22 -9.04
N GLY A 240 29.43 0.34 -7.88
CA GLY A 240 29.87 -0.08 -6.56
C GLY A 240 31.20 0.54 -6.13
N LYS A 241 31.69 1.55 -6.85
CA LYS A 241 32.91 2.30 -6.54
C LYS A 241 32.59 3.79 -6.60
N VAL A 242 33.34 4.58 -5.82
CA VAL A 242 33.22 6.04 -5.83
C VAL A 242 34.52 6.62 -6.35
N ASP A 243 34.50 7.15 -7.57
CA ASP A 243 35.68 7.71 -8.23
C ASP A 243 35.40 9.02 -8.99
N GLU A 244 36.33 9.44 -9.84
CA GLU A 244 36.23 10.72 -10.55
C GLU A 244 35.11 10.74 -11.61
N THR A 245 34.66 9.56 -12.08
CA THR A 245 33.56 9.45 -13.05
C THR A 245 32.20 9.82 -12.44
N ASP A 246 32.10 9.79 -11.11
CA ASP A 246 30.88 10.08 -10.35
C ASP A 246 30.60 11.55 -10.11
N LYS A 247 31.51 12.43 -10.51
CA LYS A 247 31.32 13.87 -10.30
C LYS A 247 30.22 14.45 -11.18
N SER A 248 29.95 13.81 -12.31
CA SER A 248 28.92 14.26 -13.25
C SER A 248 27.55 13.71 -12.85
N GLY A 249 26.51 14.55 -12.86
CA GLY A 249 25.13 14.12 -12.64
C GLY A 249 24.76 13.87 -11.17
N ARG A 250 25.69 14.09 -10.23
CA ARG A 250 25.49 13.97 -8.78
C ARG A 250 24.34 14.79 -8.20
N GLU A 251 23.94 15.85 -8.89
CA GLU A 251 22.82 16.70 -8.48
C GLU A 251 21.45 16.17 -8.94
N ASN A 252 21.41 15.05 -9.68
CA ASN A 252 20.19 14.43 -10.17
C ASN A 252 20.06 12.99 -9.65
N TRP A 253 18.82 12.60 -9.33
CA TRP A 253 18.50 11.22 -8.95
C TRP A 253 17.20 10.74 -9.60
N SER A 254 17.22 9.51 -10.10
CA SER A 254 16.04 8.76 -10.50
C SER A 254 16.19 7.29 -10.12
N LEU A 255 15.18 6.46 -10.38
CA LEU A 255 15.34 5.00 -10.22
C LEU A 255 16.34 4.39 -11.20
N SER A 256 16.77 5.10 -12.25
CA SER A 256 17.72 4.60 -13.25
C SER A 256 19.15 5.14 -13.08
N GLU A 257 19.33 6.30 -12.44
CA GLU A 257 20.63 6.99 -12.33
C GLU A 257 20.77 7.78 -11.01
N GLY A 258 22.00 8.09 -10.61
CA GLY A 258 22.29 8.79 -9.36
C GLY A 258 22.50 7.84 -8.17
N ALA A 259 23.05 8.35 -7.07
CA ALA A 259 23.50 7.52 -5.96
C ALA A 259 22.35 6.82 -5.20
N LEU A 260 22.61 5.61 -4.73
CA LEU A 260 21.66 4.82 -3.94
C LEU A 260 22.16 4.67 -2.50
N MET A 261 21.22 4.66 -1.55
CA MET A 261 21.47 4.28 -0.16
C MET A 261 20.56 3.13 0.27
N LEU A 262 21.10 2.26 1.13
CA LEU A 262 20.34 1.18 1.72
C LEU A 262 19.50 1.71 2.88
N PHE A 263 18.29 1.17 3.06
CA PHE A 263 17.68 1.16 4.38
C PHE A 263 18.33 0.02 5.16
N ASN A 264 19.30 0.35 6.02
CA ASN A 264 20.20 -0.60 6.68
C ASN A 264 19.48 -1.38 7.78
N ASN A 265 18.61 -2.31 7.38
CA ASN A 265 17.59 -2.92 8.22
C ASN A 265 17.80 -4.42 8.49
N ASP A 266 18.98 -4.94 8.18
CA ASP A 266 19.53 -6.19 8.68
C ASP A 266 20.28 -6.01 10.00
N ASP A 267 20.95 -7.07 10.45
CA ASP A 267 21.58 -7.18 11.78
C ASP A 267 22.91 -7.91 11.62
N ASP A 268 23.96 -7.14 11.38
CA ASP A 268 25.30 -7.66 11.09
C ASP A 268 26.07 -8.13 12.32
N ASN A 269 25.65 -7.70 13.51
CA ASN A 269 26.32 -8.01 14.77
C ASN A 269 25.63 -9.14 15.57
N GLY A 270 24.40 -9.51 15.19
CA GLY A 270 23.64 -10.64 15.71
C GLY A 270 22.88 -10.35 17.02
N ASP A 271 22.61 -9.09 17.35
CA ASP A 271 21.90 -8.68 18.57
C ASP A 271 20.38 -8.55 18.42
N LEU A 272 19.85 -8.80 17.21
CA LEU A 272 18.45 -8.71 16.80
C LEU A 272 17.88 -7.27 16.82
N ILE A 273 18.75 -6.28 16.70
CA ILE A 273 18.43 -4.86 16.49
C ILE A 273 18.89 -4.49 15.07
N PRO A 274 18.02 -3.90 14.24
CA PRO A 274 18.45 -3.45 12.93
C PRO A 274 19.53 -2.35 13.01
N ASP A 275 20.57 -2.42 12.18
CA ASP A 275 21.78 -1.60 12.28
C ASP A 275 21.49 -0.08 12.24
N TRP A 276 20.51 0.36 11.43
CA TRP A 276 20.12 1.79 11.39
C TRP A 276 19.70 2.39 12.75
N ARG A 277 19.35 1.54 13.72
CA ARG A 277 18.70 1.94 14.97
C ARG A 277 19.66 2.19 16.12
N ASP A 278 20.82 1.54 16.16
CA ASP A 278 21.77 1.71 17.27
C ASP A 278 22.69 2.93 17.05
N GLY A 279 22.88 3.35 15.79
CA GLY A 279 23.68 4.51 15.42
C GLY A 279 25.19 4.26 15.51
N ASP A 280 25.61 3.01 15.54
CA ASP A 280 26.99 2.58 15.46
C ASP A 280 27.28 2.01 14.07
N VAL A 281 28.56 1.98 13.66
CA VAL A 281 28.96 1.25 12.45
C VAL A 281 29.99 0.20 12.83
N ASN A 282 29.63 -1.08 12.80
CA ASN A 282 30.38 -2.17 13.42
C ASN A 282 30.71 -3.36 12.49
N GLY A 283 31.99 -3.44 12.09
CA GLY A 283 32.50 -4.56 11.28
C GLY A 283 32.53 -4.24 9.79
N GLU A 284 32.91 -5.21 8.97
CA GLU A 284 33.08 -4.98 7.52
C GLU A 284 31.78 -5.11 6.72
N ASN A 285 30.80 -5.84 7.23
CA ASN A 285 29.50 -6.05 6.59
C ASN A 285 28.68 -4.77 6.62
N ASP A 286 28.49 -4.19 7.79
CA ASP A 286 27.73 -2.96 7.97
C ASP A 286 28.38 -1.77 7.23
N VAL A 287 29.72 -1.73 7.19
CA VAL A 287 30.45 -0.78 6.35
C VAL A 287 30.16 -0.95 4.85
N ALA A 288 29.84 -2.16 4.39
CA ALA A 288 29.48 -2.44 3.01
C ALA A 288 28.05 -1.99 2.65
N ASP A 289 27.20 -1.71 3.63
CA ASP A 289 25.82 -1.25 3.46
C ASP A 289 25.69 0.27 3.38
N LEU A 290 26.72 0.99 3.83
CA LEU A 290 26.80 2.45 3.74
C LEU A 290 26.98 2.92 2.29
N ALA A 291 26.16 3.90 1.88
CA ALA A 291 26.40 4.68 0.68
C ALA A 291 27.56 5.65 0.89
N ILE A 292 28.66 5.43 0.16
CA ILE A 292 29.87 6.24 0.32
C ILE A 292 29.74 7.57 -0.44
N VAL A 293 30.04 8.66 0.26
CA VAL A 293 30.13 10.02 -0.31
C VAL A 293 31.49 10.64 0.02
N ASN A 294 32.24 11.01 -1.01
CA ASN A 294 33.52 11.67 -0.90
C ASN A 294 33.38 13.18 -1.01
N ILE A 295 34.06 13.93 -0.13
CA ILE A 295 34.27 15.37 -0.27
C ILE A 295 35.77 15.61 -0.43
N ARG A 296 36.17 16.17 -1.58
CA ARG A 296 37.58 16.48 -1.88
C ARG A 296 37.80 17.99 -1.81
N LEU A 297 38.55 18.44 -0.80
CA LEU A 297 38.83 19.85 -0.57
C LEU A 297 39.98 20.34 -1.47
N ALA A 298 39.80 21.49 -2.14
CA ALA A 298 40.92 22.19 -2.73
C ALA A 298 41.80 22.82 -1.63
N GLU A 299 43.06 23.10 -1.96
CA GLU A 299 44.06 23.53 -0.99
C GLU A 299 43.65 24.79 -0.21
N ASN A 300 43.01 25.74 -0.89
CA ASN A 300 42.54 27.00 -0.31
C ASN A 300 41.29 26.86 0.58
N TYR A 301 40.71 25.66 0.70
CA TYR A 301 39.57 25.36 1.57
C TYR A 301 39.93 24.40 2.72
N ARG A 302 41.20 23.96 2.84
CA ARG A 302 41.63 23.03 3.90
C ARG A 302 41.55 23.62 5.32
N ASP A 303 41.56 24.96 5.44
CA ASP A 303 41.41 25.67 6.70
C ASP A 303 39.96 26.10 6.99
N ALA A 304 39.01 25.75 6.12
CA ALA A 304 37.59 25.99 6.33
C ALA A 304 36.98 24.88 7.21
N GLN A 305 35.99 25.25 8.01
CA GLN A 305 35.15 24.31 8.72
C GLN A 305 34.06 23.81 7.76
N ILE A 306 33.92 22.49 7.62
CA ILE A 306 32.94 21.87 6.74
C ILE A 306 31.77 21.36 7.58
N TYR A 307 30.56 21.74 7.22
CA TYR A 307 29.33 21.30 7.85
C TYR A 307 28.49 20.50 6.87
N ILE A 308 27.66 19.60 7.37
CA ILE A 308 26.68 18.87 6.57
C ILE A 308 25.29 19.37 6.92
N SER A 309 24.46 19.54 5.90
CA SER A 309 23.04 19.88 6.05
C SER A 309 22.20 19.09 5.06
N THR A 310 20.95 18.83 5.45
CA THR A 310 19.90 18.30 4.56
C THR A 310 18.67 19.20 4.64
N ASP A 311 17.64 18.90 3.83
CA ASP A 311 16.34 19.54 3.99
C ASP A 311 15.76 19.19 5.39
N ALA A 312 15.17 20.17 6.09
CA ALA A 312 14.88 20.09 7.53
C ALA A 312 14.08 18.84 7.96
N ASP A 313 13.21 18.31 7.10
CA ASP A 313 12.36 17.14 7.39
C ASP A 313 13.09 15.80 7.16
N VAL A 314 14.28 15.81 6.54
CA VAL A 314 14.99 14.60 6.09
C VAL A 314 15.90 14.00 7.17
N ASN A 315 16.32 14.79 8.16
CA ASN A 315 17.19 14.33 9.25
C ASN A 315 16.63 13.12 10.03
N ASN A 316 15.30 12.96 10.05
CA ASN A 316 14.63 11.83 10.71
C ASN A 316 14.72 10.52 9.93
N TYR A 317 15.10 10.55 8.65
CA TYR A 317 15.06 9.41 7.74
C TYR A 317 16.44 8.83 7.39
N ILE A 318 17.52 9.42 7.89
CA ILE A 318 18.89 8.97 7.57
C ILE A 318 19.81 8.99 8.80
N ASN A 319 20.88 8.20 8.74
CA ASN A 319 22.11 8.42 9.51
C ASN A 319 23.24 8.79 8.56
N ILE A 320 24.17 9.62 9.04
CA ILE A 320 25.38 9.99 8.32
C ILE A 320 26.56 9.83 9.26
N PHE A 321 27.59 9.15 8.78
CA PHE A 321 28.81 8.89 9.51
C PHE A 321 30.01 9.44 8.75
N GLN A 322 31.00 9.97 9.46
CA GLN A 322 32.30 10.33 8.91
C GLN A 322 33.32 9.24 9.22
N LYS A 323 34.10 8.81 8.21
CA LYS A 323 35.25 7.93 8.42
C LYS A 323 36.42 8.71 9.03
N THR A 324 36.88 8.25 10.20
CA THR A 324 38.00 8.82 10.97
C THR A 324 39.08 7.76 11.23
N GLU A 325 40.17 8.15 11.91
CA GLU A 325 41.18 7.18 12.38
C GLU A 325 40.65 6.22 13.43
N SER A 326 39.65 6.63 14.21
CA SER A 326 38.98 5.81 15.23
C SER A 326 37.81 5.01 14.70
N GLY A 327 37.58 4.98 13.38
CA GLY A 327 36.42 4.34 12.76
C GLY A 327 35.38 5.36 12.29
N TRP A 328 34.13 4.92 12.12
CA TRP A 328 33.02 5.76 11.70
C TRP A 328 32.43 6.50 12.89
N GLN A 329 32.15 7.79 12.73
CA GLN A 329 31.57 8.64 13.78
C GLN A 329 30.33 9.36 13.27
N PRO A 330 29.24 9.44 14.05
CA PRO A 330 28.03 10.16 13.65
C PRO A 330 28.32 11.62 13.29
N VAL A 331 27.65 12.13 12.28
CA VAL A 331 27.74 13.52 11.82
C VAL A 331 26.60 14.35 12.40
N ASP A 332 26.91 15.51 12.95
CA ASP A 332 25.91 16.49 13.39
C ASP A 332 25.19 17.13 12.19
N LEU A 333 23.88 16.90 12.11
CA LEU A 333 23.01 17.49 11.08
C LEU A 333 22.27 18.75 11.57
N SER A 334 22.47 19.17 12.82
CA SER A 334 21.95 20.46 13.33
C SER A 334 22.77 21.65 12.84
N GLY A 335 23.97 21.40 12.29
CA GLY A 335 24.87 22.42 11.77
C GLY A 335 25.66 23.16 12.85
N THR A 336 25.77 22.58 14.05
CA THR A 336 26.52 23.14 15.18
C THR A 336 27.97 22.68 15.19
N GLU A 337 28.22 21.41 14.87
CA GLU A 337 29.55 20.81 14.82
C GLU A 337 30.04 20.66 13.37
N ALA A 338 31.31 20.97 13.16
CA ALA A 338 31.97 20.78 11.87
C ALA A 338 32.53 19.36 11.77
N LEU A 339 32.60 18.83 10.56
CA LEU A 339 33.33 17.60 10.25
C LEU A 339 34.80 17.72 10.64
N ILE A 340 35.42 16.59 10.97
CA ILE A 340 36.85 16.50 11.20
C ILE A 340 37.58 16.78 9.89
N SER A 341 38.34 17.89 9.84
CA SER A 341 38.97 18.35 8.60
C SER A 341 40.03 17.38 8.09
N ARG A 342 39.93 17.01 6.80
CA ARG A 342 40.88 16.19 6.04
C ARG A 342 40.89 16.65 4.57
N ALA A 343 41.97 16.37 3.84
CA ALA A 343 42.03 16.67 2.40
C ALA A 343 40.97 15.90 1.59
N LYS A 344 40.70 14.66 2.00
CA LYS A 344 39.58 13.83 1.53
C LYS A 344 38.77 13.43 2.74
N ILE A 345 37.53 13.90 2.80
CA ILE A 345 36.53 13.47 3.79
C ILE A 345 35.70 12.36 3.13
N VAL A 346 35.40 11.32 3.89
CA VAL A 346 34.57 10.19 3.46
C VAL A 346 33.39 10.10 4.42
N LEU A 347 32.19 10.15 3.86
CA LEU A 347 30.94 9.95 4.57
C LEU A 347 30.33 8.61 4.18
N GLY A 348 29.61 8.00 5.10
CA GLY A 348 28.74 6.85 4.90
C GLY A 348 27.32 7.26 5.23
N VAL A 349 26.39 6.95 4.34
CA VAL A 349 24.98 7.36 4.45
C VAL A 349 24.11 6.12 4.39
N GLU A 350 23.15 6.04 5.29
CA GLU A 350 22.13 5.00 5.31
C GLU A 350 20.75 5.63 5.57
N ALA A 351 19.71 4.97 5.08
CA ALA A 351 18.34 5.32 5.38
C ALA A 351 17.83 4.56 6.61
N LYS A 352 16.81 5.13 7.27
CA LYS A 352 16.10 4.57 8.43
C LYS A 352 14.75 3.97 8.08
N GLN A 353 14.33 4.11 6.82
CA GLN A 353 13.11 3.54 6.27
C GLN A 353 13.20 3.51 4.74
N PHE A 354 12.26 2.83 4.10
CA PHE A 354 12.03 2.96 2.66
C PHE A 354 11.25 4.23 2.33
N ALA A 355 11.14 4.52 1.03
CA ALA A 355 10.17 5.51 0.54
C ALA A 355 8.74 5.09 0.92
N ASP A 356 7.91 6.04 1.33
CA ASP A 356 6.50 5.82 1.66
C ASP A 356 5.66 7.04 1.26
N ARG A 357 4.49 7.23 1.89
CA ARG A 357 3.63 8.38 1.61
C ARG A 357 4.14 9.71 2.16
N ASP A 358 4.98 9.66 3.20
CA ASP A 358 5.43 10.82 3.96
C ASP A 358 6.85 11.24 3.53
N TRP A 359 7.65 10.30 3.02
CA TRP A 359 8.97 10.57 2.46
C TRP A 359 9.17 9.92 1.10
N LYS A 360 9.56 10.74 0.11
CA LYS A 360 9.82 10.30 -1.28
C LYS A 360 11.06 9.43 -1.43
N GLY A 361 11.83 9.22 -0.36
CA GLY A 361 13.04 8.41 -0.38
C GLY A 361 14.23 9.07 -1.06
N VAL A 362 14.29 10.40 -1.13
CA VAL A 362 15.42 11.14 -1.73
C VAL A 362 15.90 12.20 -0.75
N VAL A 363 17.22 12.35 -0.68
CA VAL A 363 17.93 13.32 0.16
C VAL A 363 18.80 14.19 -0.73
N ASN A 364 18.71 15.50 -0.53
CA ASN A 364 19.72 16.43 -1.04
C ASN A 364 20.73 16.74 0.06
N LEU A 365 21.89 16.09 0.00
CA LEU A 365 22.95 16.24 0.98
C LEU A 365 23.87 17.38 0.56
N THR A 366 23.99 18.41 1.41
CA THR A 366 24.79 19.61 1.11
C THR A 366 25.96 19.73 2.09
N ALA A 367 27.17 19.87 1.55
CA ALA A 367 28.35 20.25 2.31
C ALA A 367 28.55 21.77 2.23
N ILE A 368 28.79 22.41 3.39
CA ILE A 368 28.91 23.87 3.53
C ILE A 368 30.26 24.20 4.15
N ALA A 369 31.11 24.92 3.43
CA ALA A 369 32.35 25.45 3.97
C ALA A 369 32.13 26.83 4.61
N LYS A 370 32.51 26.96 5.88
CA LYS A 370 32.50 28.22 6.63
C LYS A 370 33.91 28.63 7.04
N LYS A 371 34.18 29.94 6.97
CA LYS A 371 35.41 30.56 7.49
C LYS A 371 35.02 31.82 8.26
N ASN A 372 35.49 31.95 9.50
CA ASN A 372 35.11 33.05 10.40
C ASN A 372 33.58 33.22 10.53
N GLY A 373 32.84 32.11 10.62
CA GLY A 373 31.38 32.10 10.72
C GLY A 373 30.60 32.42 9.43
N ARG A 374 31.28 32.73 8.32
CA ARG A 374 30.65 33.03 7.03
C ARG A 374 30.76 31.85 6.08
N GLN A 375 29.67 31.47 5.43
CA GLN A 375 29.69 30.51 4.32
C GLN A 375 30.48 31.09 3.15
N ILE A 376 31.47 30.32 2.68
CA ILE A 376 32.36 30.69 1.58
C ILE A 376 32.18 29.80 0.35
N ALA A 377 31.59 28.61 0.51
CA ALA A 377 31.22 27.71 -0.57
C ALA A 377 30.26 26.60 -0.09
N SER A 378 29.59 25.96 -1.04
CA SER A 378 28.78 24.76 -0.81
C SER A 378 28.71 23.91 -2.07
N ASP A 379 28.61 22.60 -1.91
CA ASP A 379 28.36 21.62 -2.99
C ASP A 379 27.38 20.56 -2.48
N SER A 380 26.66 19.89 -3.37
CA SER A 380 25.59 18.97 -2.99
C SER A 380 25.53 17.71 -3.86
N ILE A 381 24.90 16.67 -3.32
CA ILE A 381 24.59 15.42 -4.02
C ILE A 381 23.17 14.97 -3.68
N GLN A 382 22.45 14.42 -4.66
CA GLN A 382 21.22 13.70 -4.44
C GLN A 382 21.47 12.20 -4.26
N ILE A 383 20.86 11.61 -3.24
CA ILE A 383 20.95 10.18 -2.92
C ILE A 383 19.54 9.69 -2.65
N GLY A 384 19.15 8.56 -3.22
CA GLY A 384 17.84 7.97 -2.96
C GLY A 384 17.91 6.58 -2.36
N VAL A 385 16.94 6.26 -1.50
CA VAL A 385 16.81 4.94 -0.90
C VAL A 385 16.44 3.91 -1.97
N VAL A 386 17.03 2.74 -1.88
CA VAL A 386 16.68 1.61 -2.76
C VAL A 386 15.22 1.20 -2.57
N PRO A 387 14.49 0.87 -3.65
CA PRO A 387 13.13 0.37 -3.54
C PRO A 387 13.12 -1.06 -2.99
N TRP A 388 12.11 -1.38 -2.18
CA TRP A 388 11.82 -2.77 -1.81
C TRP A 388 11.08 -3.48 -2.96
N LEU A 389 11.54 -4.68 -3.32
CA LEU A 389 11.03 -5.46 -4.44
C LEU A 389 10.43 -6.78 -3.97
N MET A 390 9.20 -7.06 -4.37
CA MET A 390 8.59 -8.37 -4.22
C MET A 390 9.19 -9.37 -5.22
N SER A 391 9.37 -10.62 -4.79
CA SER A 391 9.83 -11.69 -5.68
C SER A 391 8.64 -12.44 -6.29
N PRO A 392 8.58 -12.60 -7.62
CA PRO A 392 7.50 -13.37 -8.26
C PRO A 392 7.65 -14.87 -8.00
N ASN A 393 6.54 -15.61 -8.15
CA ASN A 393 6.53 -17.08 -8.01
C ASN A 393 7.48 -17.78 -8.98
N THR A 394 7.87 -17.15 -10.09
CA THR A 394 8.82 -17.71 -11.06
C THR A 394 10.28 -17.52 -10.68
N ALA A 395 10.60 -16.73 -9.65
CA ALA A 395 11.98 -16.52 -9.22
C ALA A 395 12.53 -17.75 -8.46
N PRO A 396 13.84 -18.05 -8.58
CA PRO A 396 14.46 -19.15 -7.87
C PRO A 396 14.29 -19.04 -6.35
N VAL A 397 14.14 -20.18 -5.69
CA VAL A 397 13.92 -20.29 -4.24
C VAL A 397 15.21 -20.69 -3.54
N LYS A 398 15.52 -20.04 -2.42
CA LYS A 398 16.63 -20.35 -1.51
C LYS A 398 16.15 -21.12 -0.29
N GLU A 399 15.05 -20.67 0.32
CA GLU A 399 14.47 -21.28 1.51
C GLU A 399 12.95 -21.42 1.36
N LEU A 400 12.39 -22.52 1.87
CA LEU A 400 10.95 -22.74 2.04
C LEU A 400 10.61 -22.74 3.52
N HIS A 401 9.64 -21.93 3.93
CA HIS A 401 9.21 -21.78 5.31
C HIS A 401 7.86 -22.49 5.51
N VAL A 402 7.71 -23.30 6.54
CA VAL A 402 6.46 -24.01 6.87
C VAL A 402 6.36 -24.25 8.38
N SER A 403 5.15 -24.23 8.95
CA SER A 403 4.96 -24.51 10.37
C SER A 403 4.64 -25.99 10.63
N GLU A 404 5.24 -26.58 11.65
CA GLU A 404 4.87 -27.91 12.13
C GLU A 404 3.60 -27.85 12.98
N ARG A 405 2.61 -28.68 12.65
CA ARG A 405 1.30 -28.78 13.33
C ARG A 405 1.05 -30.18 13.90
N GLY A 406 2.14 -30.89 14.23
CA GLY A 406 2.12 -32.26 14.71
C GLY A 406 1.58 -33.25 13.68
N LEU A 407 0.84 -34.26 14.14
CA LEU A 407 0.28 -35.32 13.28
C LEU A 407 -0.62 -34.79 12.16
N ALA A 408 -1.16 -33.57 12.31
CA ALA A 408 -2.10 -32.98 11.35
C ALA A 408 -1.46 -32.69 9.97
N ASN A 409 -0.18 -32.30 9.94
CA ASN A 409 0.52 -31.97 8.68
C ASN A 409 1.90 -32.64 8.52
N GLN A 410 2.25 -33.60 9.38
CA GLN A 410 3.55 -34.28 9.32
C GLN A 410 3.84 -34.91 7.95
N LYS A 411 2.85 -35.57 7.34
CA LYS A 411 2.99 -36.18 5.99
C LYS A 411 3.22 -35.13 4.91
N PHE A 412 2.53 -34.00 5.03
CA PHE A 412 2.68 -32.86 4.12
C PHE A 412 4.11 -32.30 4.18
N ILE A 413 4.63 -32.03 5.39
CA ILE A 413 6.01 -31.54 5.60
C ILE A 413 7.03 -32.54 5.10
N SER A 414 6.86 -33.84 5.40
CA SER A 414 7.79 -34.90 4.96
C SER A 414 7.89 -34.94 3.44
N LYS A 415 6.74 -34.87 2.76
CA LYS A 415 6.69 -34.87 1.30
C LYS A 415 7.29 -33.61 0.68
N ILE A 416 7.02 -32.42 1.25
CA ILE A 416 7.66 -31.18 0.80
C ILE A 416 9.17 -31.30 0.92
N THR A 417 9.66 -31.77 2.07
CA THR A 417 11.10 -31.90 2.35
C THR A 417 11.76 -32.81 1.33
N GLU A 418 11.18 -33.98 1.04
CA GLU A 418 11.70 -34.92 0.04
C GLU A 418 11.76 -34.32 -1.39
N ILE A 419 10.76 -33.50 -1.75
CA ILE A 419 10.74 -32.85 -3.06
C ILE A 419 11.83 -31.79 -3.15
N ILE A 420 11.92 -30.90 -2.15
CA ILE A 420 12.79 -29.72 -2.24
C ILE A 420 14.27 -30.03 -1.99
N GLU A 421 14.60 -31.10 -1.26
CA GLU A 421 15.99 -31.58 -1.08
C GLU A 421 16.71 -31.76 -2.42
N LYS A 422 15.98 -32.22 -3.45
CA LYS A 422 16.50 -32.47 -4.81
C LYS A 422 16.78 -31.18 -5.58
N THR A 423 16.30 -30.03 -5.09
CA THR A 423 16.35 -28.73 -5.75
C THR A 423 17.37 -27.76 -5.15
N GLY A 424 18.10 -28.18 -4.10
CA GLY A 424 19.05 -27.34 -3.37
C GLY A 424 18.41 -26.31 -2.42
N VAL A 425 17.08 -26.35 -2.24
CA VAL A 425 16.35 -25.46 -1.33
C VAL A 425 16.40 -25.99 0.11
N THR A 426 16.59 -25.10 1.07
CA THR A 426 16.55 -25.45 2.50
C THR A 426 15.13 -25.33 3.07
N ALA A 427 14.65 -26.36 3.76
CA ALA A 427 13.42 -26.29 4.56
C ALA A 427 13.67 -25.56 5.89
N LYS A 428 12.86 -24.55 6.20
CA LYS A 428 12.80 -23.86 7.49
C LYS A 428 11.47 -24.21 8.17
N ILE A 429 11.51 -25.22 9.03
CA ILE A 429 10.34 -25.70 9.78
C ILE A 429 10.24 -24.88 11.07
N ASN A 430 9.08 -24.24 11.30
CA ASN A 430 8.78 -23.48 12.51
C ASN A 430 7.87 -24.29 13.46
N PRO A 431 8.40 -24.87 14.56
CA PRO A 431 7.60 -25.69 15.48
C PRO A 431 6.50 -24.89 16.16
N GLY A 432 5.24 -25.33 16.04
CA GLY A 432 4.10 -24.67 16.70
C GLY A 432 3.78 -23.27 16.16
N GLY A 433 4.35 -22.89 15.01
CA GLY A 433 4.08 -21.62 14.35
C GLY A 433 2.67 -21.47 13.80
N THR A 434 2.40 -20.33 13.17
CA THR A 434 1.11 -20.03 12.53
C THR A 434 0.71 -21.07 11.48
N THR A 435 -0.60 -21.33 11.33
CA THR A 435 -1.12 -22.22 10.28
C THR A 435 -0.78 -21.70 8.88
N TRP A 436 -0.87 -20.39 8.72
CA TRP A 436 -0.91 -19.69 7.43
C TRP A 436 0.39 -18.93 7.24
N MET A 437 1.47 -19.65 6.89
CA MET A 437 2.82 -19.08 6.79
C MET A 437 2.92 -17.99 5.71
N GLN A 438 2.08 -18.07 4.67
CA GLN A 438 1.97 -17.07 3.61
C GLN A 438 1.39 -15.74 4.12
N ASP A 439 0.44 -15.82 5.04
CA ASP A 439 -0.37 -14.67 5.47
C ASP A 439 0.37 -13.70 6.39
N THR A 440 1.43 -14.16 7.05
CA THR A 440 2.05 -13.40 8.13
C THR A 440 3.21 -12.50 7.70
N LYS A 441 3.72 -12.66 6.48
CA LYS A 441 4.86 -11.88 5.97
C LYS A 441 5.03 -11.99 4.46
N LYS A 442 5.73 -11.02 3.87
CA LYS A 442 6.15 -11.08 2.47
C LYS A 442 7.66 -10.89 2.43
N ILE A 443 8.37 -11.85 1.86
CA ILE A 443 9.82 -11.78 1.73
C ILE A 443 10.16 -11.23 0.35
N GLY A 444 10.69 -10.01 0.33
CA GLY A 444 11.19 -9.34 -0.85
C GLY A 444 12.71 -9.28 -0.84
N TYR A 445 13.25 -8.34 -1.61
CA TYR A 445 14.67 -8.02 -1.62
C TYR A 445 14.90 -6.57 -2.03
N VAL A 446 16.11 -6.09 -1.80
CA VAL A 446 16.63 -4.82 -2.28
C VAL A 446 17.89 -5.09 -3.12
N GLN A 447 18.21 -4.16 -4.01
CA GLN A 447 19.46 -4.20 -4.78
C GLN A 447 20.20 -2.89 -4.63
N PHE A 448 21.49 -2.97 -4.33
CA PHE A 448 22.36 -1.80 -4.20
C PHE A 448 23.76 -2.12 -4.72
N PRO A 449 24.49 -1.13 -5.24
CA PRO A 449 25.88 -1.30 -5.63
C PRO A 449 26.79 -1.17 -4.40
N THR A 450 27.70 -2.13 -4.20
CA THR A 450 28.72 -2.05 -3.16
C THR A 450 29.94 -2.89 -3.55
N GLN A 451 31.13 -2.46 -3.16
CA GLN A 451 32.39 -3.18 -3.39
C GLN A 451 32.61 -3.61 -4.86
N GLY A 452 32.23 -2.76 -5.82
CA GLY A 452 32.40 -3.01 -7.25
C GLY A 452 31.43 -4.02 -7.88
N LYS A 453 30.36 -4.41 -7.18
CA LYS A 453 29.33 -5.35 -7.67
C LYS A 453 27.94 -4.94 -7.18
N MET A 454 26.91 -5.50 -7.81
CA MET A 454 25.54 -5.42 -7.28
C MET A 454 25.37 -6.45 -6.15
N HIS A 455 24.77 -6.03 -5.05
CA HIS A 455 24.36 -6.86 -3.94
C HIS A 455 22.83 -7.05 -3.97
N ASN A 456 22.36 -8.26 -3.63
CA ASN A 456 20.95 -8.56 -3.39
C ASN A 456 20.76 -8.99 -1.93
N MET A 457 20.00 -8.22 -1.15
CA MET A 457 19.69 -8.53 0.24
C MET A 457 18.21 -8.86 0.37
N ASN A 458 17.86 -9.98 1.01
CA ASN A 458 16.46 -10.31 1.28
C ASN A 458 15.93 -9.44 2.40
N VAL A 459 14.69 -8.96 2.29
CA VAL A 459 14.08 -8.11 3.31
C VAL A 459 12.63 -8.53 3.52
N VAL A 460 12.27 -8.87 4.75
CA VAL A 460 10.92 -9.31 5.12
C VAL A 460 10.04 -8.14 5.59
N LEU A 461 8.90 -7.99 4.93
CA LEU A 461 7.80 -7.14 5.38
C LEU A 461 6.88 -7.95 6.30
N LYS A 462 6.69 -7.49 7.54
CA LYS A 462 5.76 -8.10 8.49
C LYS A 462 4.29 -7.84 8.13
N GLY A 463 3.46 -8.86 8.25
CA GLY A 463 2.01 -8.79 8.02
C GLY A 463 1.23 -8.02 9.09
N ASN A 464 0.20 -7.27 8.65
CA ASN A 464 -0.67 -6.45 9.51
C ASN A 464 -1.83 -7.25 10.12
N ARG A 465 -1.53 -8.34 10.83
CA ARG A 465 -2.56 -9.23 11.41
C ARG A 465 -2.84 -8.91 12.89
N LEU A 466 -4.13 -8.93 13.25
CA LEU A 466 -4.56 -8.88 14.64
C LEU A 466 -4.35 -10.27 15.29
N GLN A 467 -3.89 -10.31 16.53
CA GLN A 467 -3.88 -11.49 17.43
C GLN A 467 -2.79 -12.57 17.20
N GLU A 468 -2.04 -12.55 16.11
CA GLU A 468 -0.86 -13.40 15.98
C GLU A 468 0.40 -12.59 16.33
N ASN A 469 1.04 -12.93 17.44
CA ASN A 469 2.37 -12.41 17.77
C ASN A 469 3.38 -13.06 16.82
N ASP A 470 3.40 -12.66 15.54
CA ASP A 470 4.31 -13.22 14.56
C ASP A 470 5.73 -12.70 14.79
N GLN A 471 6.41 -13.34 15.74
CA GLN A 471 7.84 -13.19 15.98
C GLN A 471 8.67 -13.90 14.89
N TYR A 472 8.07 -14.75 14.07
CA TYR A 472 8.81 -15.52 13.07
C TYR A 472 9.34 -14.62 11.95
N ALA A 473 8.57 -13.63 11.50
CA ALA A 473 9.07 -12.63 10.56
C ALA A 473 10.31 -11.92 11.12
N ARG A 474 10.26 -11.49 12.40
CA ARG A 474 11.39 -10.83 13.06
C ARG A 474 12.57 -11.78 13.27
N SER A 475 12.34 -13.06 13.54
CA SER A 475 13.43 -14.05 13.70
C SER A 475 14.21 -14.34 12.41
N LEU A 476 13.77 -13.81 11.26
CA LEU A 476 14.55 -13.88 10.03
C LEU A 476 15.65 -12.81 9.97
N LEU A 477 15.59 -11.78 10.82
CA LEU A 477 16.59 -10.74 10.95
C LEU A 477 17.95 -11.35 11.31
N LYS A 478 18.97 -11.00 10.52
CA LYS A 478 20.39 -11.40 10.62
C LYS A 478 21.16 -10.69 9.50
N GLU A 479 22.49 -10.81 9.52
CA GLU A 479 23.38 -10.43 8.42
C GLU A 479 22.79 -10.78 7.04
N ASN A 480 22.72 -9.78 6.14
CA ASN A 480 22.18 -9.88 4.79
C ASN A 480 20.71 -10.35 4.73
N PHE A 481 19.92 -10.11 5.78
CA PHE A 481 18.48 -10.35 5.81
C PHE A 481 17.75 -9.31 6.67
N GLY A 482 17.18 -8.31 6.02
CA GLY A 482 16.50 -7.21 6.69
C GLY A 482 15.07 -7.50 7.14
N TRP A 483 14.57 -6.71 8.10
CA TRP A 483 13.18 -6.77 8.58
C TRP A 483 12.60 -5.36 8.73
N PHE A 484 11.31 -5.20 8.40
CA PHE A 484 10.60 -3.94 8.60
C PHE A 484 9.08 -4.10 8.72
N GLU A 485 8.44 -3.02 9.16
CA GLU A 485 6.99 -2.92 9.32
C GLU A 485 6.45 -1.72 8.54
N VAL A 486 5.24 -1.86 7.99
CA VAL A 486 4.51 -0.76 7.33
C VAL A 486 3.07 -0.79 7.79
N GLY A 487 2.58 0.36 8.24
CA GLY A 487 1.21 0.52 8.74
C GLY A 487 0.98 -0.22 10.06
N LYS A 488 -0.30 -0.29 10.45
CA LYS A 488 -0.73 -0.99 11.67
C LYS A 488 -1.89 -1.93 11.36
N PRO A 489 -2.04 -3.04 12.10
CA PRO A 489 -3.24 -3.86 12.05
C PRO A 489 -4.50 -3.01 12.28
N ARG A 490 -5.54 -3.24 11.49
CA ARG A 490 -6.83 -2.54 11.60
C ARG A 490 -7.97 -3.53 11.81
N GLN A 491 -9.02 -3.08 12.47
CA GLN A 491 -10.22 -3.89 12.66
C GLN A 491 -11.13 -3.75 11.43
N LEU A 492 -11.35 -4.87 10.75
CA LEU A 492 -12.29 -4.98 9.64
C LEU A 492 -13.56 -5.73 10.09
N ASP A 493 -14.65 -5.56 9.34
CA ASP A 493 -15.87 -6.31 9.60
C ASP A 493 -15.65 -7.82 9.39
N PRO A 494 -16.51 -8.70 9.97
CA PRO A 494 -16.30 -10.13 9.94
C PRO A 494 -16.15 -10.76 8.54
N LEU A 495 -16.73 -10.16 7.49
CA LEU A 495 -16.63 -10.66 6.11
C LEU A 495 -15.31 -10.30 5.44
N ASN A 496 -14.62 -9.27 5.94
CA ASN A 496 -13.38 -8.75 5.35
C ASN A 496 -12.19 -8.87 6.31
N ARG A 497 -12.35 -9.54 7.46
CA ARG A 497 -11.34 -9.66 8.53
C ARG A 497 -9.98 -10.23 8.11
N TRP A 498 -9.88 -10.85 6.92
CA TRP A 498 -8.66 -11.42 6.37
C TRP A 498 -8.08 -10.64 5.19
N ALA A 499 -8.69 -9.52 4.77
CA ALA A 499 -8.25 -8.78 3.58
C ALA A 499 -6.82 -8.21 3.68
N ASP A 500 -6.31 -8.02 4.90
CA ASP A 500 -4.96 -7.53 5.17
C ASP A 500 -3.90 -8.64 5.33
N ALA A 501 -4.29 -9.91 5.16
CA ALA A 501 -3.36 -11.02 5.17
C ALA A 501 -2.64 -11.15 3.82
N TYR A 502 -1.40 -11.65 3.83
CA TYR A 502 -0.49 -11.49 2.70
C TYR A 502 -0.59 -12.54 1.58
N GLY A 503 -1.46 -13.56 1.70
CA GLY A 503 -2.00 -14.25 0.52
C GLY A 503 -2.78 -13.30 -0.42
N ASN A 504 -3.19 -12.15 0.10
CA ASN A 504 -3.83 -11.08 -0.67
C ASN A 504 -2.86 -10.05 -1.30
N LEU A 505 -1.54 -10.30 -1.29
CA LEU A 505 -0.53 -9.41 -1.87
C LEU A 505 0.47 -10.21 -2.71
N GLU A 506 0.38 -10.12 -4.03
CA GLU A 506 1.22 -10.90 -4.95
C GLU A 506 1.86 -10.02 -6.04
N VAL A 507 2.80 -10.59 -6.79
CA VAL A 507 3.50 -9.88 -7.87
C VAL A 507 3.64 -10.76 -9.10
N THR A 508 3.42 -10.18 -10.28
CA THR A 508 3.64 -10.90 -11.54
C THR A 508 5.13 -11.16 -11.77
N PRO A 509 5.51 -12.17 -12.57
CA PRO A 509 6.82 -12.20 -13.21
C PRO A 509 7.07 -10.92 -14.04
N PRO A 510 8.29 -10.68 -14.54
CA PRO A 510 8.54 -9.58 -15.47
C PRO A 510 7.56 -9.60 -16.65
N LEU A 511 6.96 -8.45 -16.93
CA LEU A 511 6.03 -8.22 -18.03
C LEU A 511 6.53 -7.07 -18.91
N PRO A 512 6.04 -6.92 -20.16
CA PRO A 512 6.33 -5.75 -20.98
C PRO A 512 6.00 -4.46 -20.22
N GLY A 513 6.96 -3.52 -20.13
CA GLY A 513 6.84 -2.28 -19.37
C GLY A 513 7.05 -2.41 -17.86
N TYR A 514 7.07 -3.63 -17.31
CA TYR A 514 7.25 -3.93 -15.89
C TYR A 514 8.35 -4.97 -15.71
N PRO A 515 9.63 -4.60 -15.89
CA PRO A 515 10.74 -5.56 -15.92
C PRO A 515 11.07 -6.20 -14.56
N MET A 516 10.49 -5.66 -13.49
CA MET A 516 10.53 -6.20 -12.13
C MET A 516 9.20 -6.84 -11.72
N GLY A 517 8.24 -6.96 -12.64
CA GLY A 517 6.87 -7.39 -12.36
C GLY A 517 5.99 -6.25 -11.86
N ARG A 518 4.69 -6.55 -11.70
CA ARG A 518 3.68 -5.60 -11.23
C ARG A 518 2.91 -6.21 -10.06
N VAL A 519 2.78 -5.45 -8.98
CA VAL A 519 2.07 -5.91 -7.79
C VAL A 519 0.57 -5.97 -8.07
N TYR A 520 -0.10 -6.96 -7.50
CA TYR A 520 -1.56 -7.06 -7.51
C TYR A 520 -2.09 -7.55 -6.16
N TYR A 521 -3.33 -7.14 -5.85
CA TYR A 521 -3.96 -7.41 -4.55
C TYR A 521 -5.48 -7.47 -4.68
N GLY A 522 -6.14 -8.08 -3.70
CA GLY A 522 -7.59 -8.24 -3.71
C GLY A 522 -8.32 -7.08 -3.04
N LYS A 523 -9.49 -6.74 -3.60
CA LYS A 523 -10.41 -5.71 -3.13
C LYS A 523 -11.83 -6.26 -3.10
N ALA A 524 -12.48 -6.13 -1.94
CA ALA A 524 -13.87 -6.48 -1.71
C ALA A 524 -14.74 -5.20 -1.61
N GLY A 525 -15.23 -4.72 -2.76
CA GLY A 525 -15.93 -3.43 -2.83
C GLY A 525 -14.98 -2.27 -2.52
N GLU A 526 -15.21 -1.56 -1.42
CA GLU A 526 -14.30 -0.51 -0.94
C GLU A 526 -13.21 -1.01 0.01
N VAL A 527 -13.28 -2.26 0.45
CA VAL A 527 -12.30 -2.84 1.38
C VAL A 527 -11.22 -3.58 0.59
N GLY A 528 -10.09 -2.92 0.36
CA GLY A 528 -8.88 -3.56 -0.18
C GLY A 528 -7.90 -3.97 0.91
N MET A 529 -6.71 -4.42 0.49
CA MET A 529 -5.50 -4.47 1.31
C MET A 529 -5.29 -3.16 2.10
N ASN A 530 -4.62 -3.26 3.24
CA ASN A 530 -4.31 -2.13 4.12
C ASN A 530 -3.75 -0.94 3.30
N PRO A 531 -4.39 0.26 3.38
CA PRO A 531 -3.97 1.43 2.61
C PRO A 531 -2.52 1.83 2.83
N ASP A 532 -1.97 1.64 4.03
CA ASP A 532 -0.56 1.95 4.31
C ASP A 532 0.37 1.04 3.51
N ILE A 533 0.00 -0.24 3.34
CA ILE A 533 0.73 -1.18 2.48
C ILE A 533 0.62 -0.76 1.01
N ILE A 534 -0.58 -0.39 0.55
CA ILE A 534 -0.79 0.01 -0.85
C ILE A 534 -0.03 1.30 -1.18
N ASP A 535 -0.03 2.28 -0.29
CA ASP A 535 0.70 3.52 -0.51
C ASP A 535 2.22 3.31 -0.43
N PHE A 536 2.69 2.44 0.45
CA PHE A 536 4.08 1.99 0.47
C PHE A 536 4.51 1.33 -0.85
N ILE A 537 3.72 0.38 -1.39
CA ILE A 537 4.02 -0.25 -2.68
C ILE A 537 4.05 0.78 -3.81
N LYS A 538 3.12 1.73 -3.83
CA LYS A 538 3.12 2.82 -4.81
C LYS A 538 4.38 3.69 -4.68
N ALA A 539 4.84 3.97 -3.47
CA ALA A 539 6.04 4.77 -3.20
C ALA A 539 7.32 4.11 -3.74
N GLN A 540 7.35 2.77 -3.87
CA GLN A 540 8.48 2.06 -4.49
C GLN A 540 8.56 2.29 -6.00
N LYS A 541 7.43 2.68 -6.64
CA LYS A 541 7.22 2.98 -8.08
C LYS A 541 7.47 1.84 -9.07
N ILE A 542 8.50 1.03 -8.86
CA ILE A 542 9.05 0.10 -9.84
C ILE A 542 8.23 -1.15 -10.12
N GLN A 543 7.39 -1.58 -9.17
CA GLN A 543 6.40 -2.64 -9.35
C GLN A 543 4.96 -2.10 -9.28
N GLY A 544 4.80 -0.77 -9.37
CA GLY A 544 3.53 -0.05 -9.33
C GLY A 544 3.16 0.60 -10.67
N PRO A 545 1.92 1.12 -10.82
CA PRO A 545 0.85 1.09 -9.82
C PRO A 545 0.27 -0.32 -9.63
N PRO A 546 -0.06 -0.73 -8.39
CA PRO A 546 -0.58 -2.06 -8.12
C PRO A 546 -1.98 -2.25 -8.73
N VAL A 547 -2.28 -3.46 -9.18
CA VAL A 547 -3.57 -3.83 -9.78
C VAL A 547 -4.51 -4.40 -8.71
N ASP A 548 -5.69 -3.82 -8.57
CA ASP A 548 -6.73 -4.36 -7.69
C ASP A 548 -7.53 -5.47 -8.38
N ILE A 549 -7.96 -6.47 -7.62
CA ILE A 549 -8.66 -7.65 -8.14
C ILE A 549 -9.94 -7.86 -7.32
N ASP A 550 -11.08 -8.07 -7.99
CA ASP A 550 -12.34 -8.31 -7.26
C ASP A 550 -12.30 -9.68 -6.55
N THR A 551 -12.07 -9.63 -5.24
CA THR A 551 -12.11 -10.79 -4.33
C THR A 551 -13.34 -10.76 -3.41
N SER A 552 -14.33 -9.89 -3.69
CA SER A 552 -15.56 -9.69 -2.90
C SER A 552 -16.49 -10.90 -2.81
N TRP A 553 -16.22 -11.96 -3.57
CA TRP A 553 -17.00 -13.18 -3.61
C TRP A 553 -16.30 -14.37 -2.91
N LEU A 554 -15.01 -14.24 -2.58
CA LEU A 554 -14.23 -15.27 -1.88
C LEU A 554 -14.40 -15.19 -0.36
N MET A 555 -14.28 -16.32 0.33
CA MET A 555 -14.38 -16.33 1.80
C MET A 555 -13.20 -15.63 2.46
N MET A 556 -11.96 -15.84 1.98
CA MET A 556 -10.75 -15.26 2.57
C MET A 556 -10.40 -13.88 2.01
N ARG A 557 -10.93 -13.53 0.82
CA ARG A 557 -10.67 -12.28 0.09
C ARG A 557 -9.29 -12.21 -0.57
N HIS A 558 -8.60 -13.33 -0.76
CA HIS A 558 -7.21 -13.35 -1.22
C HIS A 558 -7.07 -13.58 -2.72
N VAL A 559 -6.00 -13.08 -3.32
CA VAL A 559 -5.75 -13.23 -4.77
C VAL A 559 -5.07 -14.54 -5.12
N ASP A 560 -4.30 -15.14 -4.21
CA ASP A 560 -3.67 -16.45 -4.40
C ASP A 560 -4.68 -17.61 -4.45
N GLU A 561 -5.91 -17.41 -3.94
CA GLU A 561 -7.04 -18.31 -4.16
C GLU A 561 -7.48 -18.36 -5.64
N ILE A 562 -7.12 -17.38 -6.47
CA ILE A 562 -7.68 -17.29 -7.83
C ILE A 562 -6.65 -17.11 -8.94
N ILE A 563 -5.44 -16.64 -8.64
CA ILE A 563 -4.38 -16.38 -9.64
C ILE A 563 -3.03 -16.88 -9.14
N SER A 564 -2.28 -17.54 -10.02
CA SER A 564 -0.85 -17.85 -9.81
C SER A 564 -0.10 -17.76 -11.13
N PHE A 565 1.21 -17.51 -11.08
CA PHE A 565 2.07 -17.46 -12.26
C PHE A 565 3.12 -18.57 -12.21
N ILE A 566 3.30 -19.25 -13.34
CA ILE A 566 4.28 -20.32 -13.52
C ILE A 566 5.17 -20.08 -14.74
N PRO A 567 6.42 -20.57 -14.76
CA PRO A 567 7.28 -20.47 -15.93
C PRO A 567 6.76 -21.34 -17.09
N SER A 568 7.11 -20.95 -18.31
CA SER A 568 6.80 -21.69 -19.53
C SER A 568 8.07 -22.08 -20.30
N LYS A 569 7.91 -23.02 -21.23
CA LYS A 569 8.96 -23.41 -22.18
C LYS A 569 9.33 -22.29 -23.18
N THR A 570 8.47 -21.30 -23.37
CA THR A 570 8.70 -20.20 -24.34
C THR A 570 9.34 -18.95 -23.70
N GLY A 571 9.58 -18.99 -22.38
CA GLY A 571 10.12 -17.86 -21.62
C GLY A 571 9.08 -16.82 -21.19
N LYS A 572 7.91 -16.77 -21.84
CA LYS A 572 6.77 -15.94 -21.39
C LYS A 572 6.04 -16.62 -20.23
N PRO A 573 5.68 -15.93 -19.14
CA PRO A 573 4.99 -16.56 -18.02
C PRO A 573 3.59 -17.03 -18.41
N LEU A 574 3.12 -18.12 -17.78
CA LEU A 574 1.74 -18.59 -17.84
C LEU A 574 1.02 -18.13 -16.57
N MET A 575 -0.15 -17.53 -16.73
CA MET A 575 -1.07 -17.20 -15.65
C MET A 575 -2.08 -18.34 -15.49
N LEU A 576 -2.03 -19.01 -14.34
CA LEU A 576 -3.10 -19.89 -13.89
C LEU A 576 -4.21 -19.03 -13.29
N ILE A 577 -5.44 -19.26 -13.71
CA ILE A 577 -6.62 -18.64 -13.11
C ILE A 577 -7.69 -19.69 -12.88
N VAL A 578 -8.40 -19.63 -11.75
CA VAL A 578 -9.49 -20.57 -11.47
C VAL A 578 -10.62 -20.43 -12.50
N SER A 579 -11.24 -21.54 -12.84
CA SER A 579 -12.42 -21.58 -13.71
C SER A 579 -13.51 -22.47 -13.10
N PRO A 580 -14.51 -21.85 -12.43
CA PRO A 580 -15.74 -22.50 -12.00
C PRO A 580 -16.46 -23.27 -13.10
N GLU A 581 -16.51 -22.72 -14.32
CA GLU A 581 -17.14 -23.37 -15.46
C GLU A 581 -16.36 -24.61 -15.91
N ALA A 582 -15.03 -24.54 -15.98
CA ALA A 582 -14.22 -25.72 -16.29
C ALA A 582 -14.36 -26.82 -15.22
N GLY A 583 -14.61 -26.44 -13.95
CA GLY A 583 -14.96 -27.38 -12.89
C GLY A 583 -16.28 -28.10 -13.12
N VAL A 584 -17.33 -27.38 -13.51
CA VAL A 584 -18.63 -27.97 -13.88
C VAL A 584 -18.49 -28.89 -15.10
N LYS A 585 -17.83 -28.41 -16.17
CA LYS A 585 -17.58 -29.20 -17.39
C LYS A 585 -16.81 -30.49 -17.10
N LEU A 586 -15.83 -30.46 -16.19
CA LEU A 586 -15.11 -31.66 -15.77
C LEU A 586 -16.03 -32.70 -15.13
N LEU A 587 -17.05 -32.28 -14.36
CA LEU A 587 -18.04 -33.20 -13.80
C LEU A 587 -18.98 -33.75 -14.87
N GLU A 588 -19.40 -32.91 -15.82
CA GLU A 588 -20.22 -33.32 -16.97
C GLU A 588 -19.49 -34.37 -17.83
N GLU A 589 -18.22 -34.11 -18.19
CA GLU A 589 -17.33 -35.06 -18.89
C GLU A 589 -17.29 -36.42 -18.18
N LEU A 590 -17.04 -36.43 -16.86
CA LEU A 590 -17.03 -37.66 -16.07
C LEU A 590 -18.38 -38.38 -16.07
N SER A 591 -19.50 -37.65 -16.07
CA SER A 591 -20.82 -38.25 -16.11
C SER A 591 -21.13 -38.87 -17.47
N GLU A 592 -20.77 -38.18 -18.57
CA GLU A 592 -20.92 -38.65 -19.95
C GLU A 592 -20.09 -39.91 -20.22
N GLU A 593 -18.90 -40.01 -19.63
CA GLU A 593 -18.04 -41.20 -19.68
C GLU A 593 -18.50 -42.34 -18.74
N ASN A 594 -19.73 -42.28 -18.20
CA ASN A 594 -20.32 -43.25 -17.27
C ASN A 594 -19.66 -43.34 -15.88
N TYR A 595 -18.84 -42.36 -15.49
CA TYR A 595 -18.23 -42.27 -14.16
C TYR A 595 -19.07 -41.48 -13.14
N GLY A 596 -20.37 -41.31 -13.38
CA GLY A 596 -21.27 -40.61 -12.46
C GLY A 596 -21.29 -41.15 -11.02
N LYS A 597 -20.90 -42.41 -10.78
CA LYS A 597 -20.80 -43.01 -9.43
C LYS A 597 -19.45 -42.79 -8.74
N ALA A 598 -18.44 -42.27 -9.46
CA ALA A 598 -17.11 -42.06 -8.90
C ALA A 598 -17.15 -41.00 -7.79
N ALA A 599 -16.39 -41.24 -6.72
CA ALA A 599 -16.24 -40.30 -5.62
C ALA A 599 -15.25 -39.19 -5.97
N ILE A 600 -15.64 -37.95 -5.66
CA ILE A 600 -14.84 -36.73 -5.71
C ILE A 600 -14.77 -36.11 -4.31
N ASN A 601 -13.89 -35.13 -4.10
CA ASN A 601 -13.57 -34.58 -2.78
C ASN A 601 -13.16 -35.70 -1.79
N ARG A 602 -12.42 -36.70 -2.28
CA ARG A 602 -12.10 -37.90 -1.52
C ARG A 602 -11.32 -37.56 -0.25
N GLY A 603 -11.72 -38.15 0.87
CA GLY A 603 -11.14 -37.90 2.19
C GLY A 603 -11.66 -36.64 2.88
N LEU A 604 -12.34 -35.74 2.16
CA LEU A 604 -12.86 -34.48 2.72
C LEU A 604 -14.26 -34.63 3.31
N SER A 605 -14.65 -33.67 4.14
CA SER A 605 -16.02 -33.56 4.68
C SER A 605 -17.06 -33.31 3.58
N THR A 606 -16.63 -32.84 2.41
CA THR A 606 -17.44 -32.57 1.22
C THR A 606 -17.43 -33.74 0.22
N GLN A 607 -16.95 -34.94 0.59
CA GLN A 607 -16.93 -36.11 -0.28
C GLN A 607 -18.32 -36.41 -0.86
N ILE A 608 -18.40 -36.55 -2.18
CA ILE A 608 -19.66 -36.76 -2.91
C ILE A 608 -19.39 -37.56 -4.20
N THR A 609 -20.43 -38.02 -4.88
CA THR A 609 -20.30 -38.60 -6.24
C THR A 609 -20.49 -37.54 -7.32
N VAL A 610 -19.88 -37.75 -8.49
CA VAL A 610 -20.06 -36.87 -9.68
C VAL A 610 -21.55 -36.63 -9.97
N ARG A 611 -22.38 -37.69 -10.01
CA ARG A 611 -23.82 -37.59 -10.28
C ARG A 611 -24.55 -36.75 -9.22
N ALA A 612 -24.22 -36.94 -7.94
CA ALA A 612 -24.87 -36.18 -6.88
C ALA A 612 -24.45 -34.70 -6.87
N ALA A 613 -23.19 -34.41 -7.25
CA ALA A 613 -22.71 -33.04 -7.46
C ALA A 613 -23.47 -32.35 -8.60
N LEU A 614 -23.60 -32.99 -9.76
CA LEU A 614 -24.34 -32.46 -10.91
C LEU A 614 -25.83 -32.30 -10.64
N LYS A 615 -26.45 -33.20 -9.86
CA LYS A 615 -27.86 -33.09 -9.46
C LYS A 615 -28.13 -31.87 -8.58
N ASN A 616 -27.10 -31.29 -7.96
CA ASN A 616 -27.23 -30.05 -7.21
C ASN A 616 -27.22 -28.84 -8.16
N GLU A 617 -28.36 -28.60 -8.83
CA GLU A 617 -28.52 -27.53 -9.81
C GLU A 617 -28.13 -26.15 -9.24
N LYS A 618 -28.40 -25.89 -7.96
CA LYS A 618 -28.01 -24.63 -7.31
C LYS A 618 -26.50 -24.44 -7.23
N LEU A 619 -25.74 -25.51 -6.94
CA LEU A 619 -24.28 -25.47 -6.88
C LEU A 619 -23.69 -25.25 -8.28
N VAL A 620 -24.25 -25.93 -9.28
CA VAL A 620 -23.86 -25.76 -10.70
C VAL A 620 -24.12 -24.33 -11.15
N GLN A 621 -25.35 -23.82 -10.98
CA GLN A 621 -25.71 -22.46 -11.38
C GLN A 621 -24.90 -21.39 -10.63
N HIS A 622 -24.58 -21.61 -9.35
CA HIS A 622 -23.70 -20.73 -8.60
C HIS A 622 -22.30 -20.64 -9.23
N ASN A 623 -21.71 -21.76 -9.62
CA ASN A 623 -20.37 -21.77 -10.22
C ASN A 623 -20.38 -21.17 -11.64
N LEU A 624 -21.41 -21.46 -12.45
CA LEU A 624 -21.58 -20.82 -13.76
C LEU A 624 -21.76 -19.29 -13.63
N TYR A 625 -22.48 -18.83 -12.61
CA TYR A 625 -22.60 -17.42 -12.27
C TYR A 625 -21.23 -16.82 -11.90
N LEU A 626 -20.44 -17.48 -11.04
CA LEU A 626 -19.11 -17.00 -10.66
C LEU A 626 -18.20 -16.86 -11.89
N GLN A 627 -18.18 -17.86 -12.79
CA GLN A 627 -17.41 -17.73 -14.03
C GLN A 627 -17.85 -16.50 -14.83
N ARG A 628 -19.16 -16.38 -15.08
CA ARG A 628 -19.70 -15.35 -15.98
C ARG A 628 -19.54 -13.94 -15.43
N GLU A 629 -19.86 -13.75 -14.15
CA GLU A 629 -19.95 -12.41 -13.54
C GLU A 629 -18.67 -11.96 -12.84
N LYS A 630 -17.80 -12.91 -12.44
CA LYS A 630 -16.58 -12.60 -11.69
C LYS A 630 -15.32 -12.90 -12.50
N LEU A 631 -15.17 -14.11 -13.02
CA LEU A 631 -13.91 -14.52 -13.66
C LEU A 631 -13.77 -14.02 -15.09
N ASN A 632 -14.82 -14.02 -15.91
CA ASN A 632 -14.73 -13.55 -17.30
C ASN A 632 -14.34 -12.05 -17.39
N PRO A 633 -14.96 -11.13 -16.62
CA PRO A 633 -14.52 -9.73 -16.61
C PRO A 633 -13.11 -9.56 -16.04
N LEU A 634 -12.75 -10.37 -15.04
CA LEU A 634 -11.41 -10.36 -14.47
C LEU A 634 -10.36 -10.78 -15.49
N ILE A 635 -10.58 -11.86 -16.25
CA ILE A 635 -9.65 -12.32 -17.29
C ILE A 635 -9.39 -11.21 -18.31
N GLU A 636 -10.44 -10.52 -18.77
CA GLU A 636 -10.28 -9.41 -19.72
C GLU A 636 -9.53 -8.23 -19.11
N LYS A 637 -9.80 -7.90 -17.83
CA LYS A 637 -9.00 -6.89 -17.10
C LYS A 637 -7.53 -7.29 -17.03
N LEU A 638 -7.21 -8.53 -16.64
CA LEU A 638 -5.82 -8.99 -16.48
C LEU A 638 -5.09 -9.08 -17.82
N LYS A 639 -5.78 -9.42 -18.91
CA LYS A 639 -5.20 -9.36 -20.27
C LYS A 639 -4.72 -7.95 -20.61
N GLN A 640 -5.51 -6.95 -20.27
CA GLN A 640 -5.16 -5.54 -20.51
C GLN A 640 -4.06 -5.06 -19.56
N GLU A 641 -4.25 -5.23 -18.24
CA GLU A 641 -3.33 -4.73 -17.21
C GLU A 641 -1.95 -5.38 -17.25
N PHE A 642 -1.88 -6.67 -17.62
CA PHE A 642 -0.64 -7.45 -17.65
C PHE A 642 -0.12 -7.72 -19.07
N ASN A 643 -0.79 -7.17 -20.10
CA ASN A 643 -0.46 -7.36 -21.51
C ASN A 643 -0.28 -8.85 -21.87
N LEU A 644 -1.24 -9.68 -21.47
CA LEU A 644 -1.22 -11.13 -21.67
C LEU A 644 -1.99 -11.54 -22.91
N SER A 645 -1.42 -12.50 -23.63
CA SER A 645 -2.07 -13.20 -24.74
C SER A 645 -2.85 -14.42 -24.26
N ASN A 646 -3.85 -14.88 -25.03
CA ASN A 646 -4.72 -16.00 -24.62
C ASN A 646 -3.94 -17.30 -24.37
N ASP A 647 -2.84 -17.55 -25.09
CA ASP A 647 -1.97 -18.72 -24.89
C ASP A 647 -1.18 -18.68 -23.58
N GLN A 648 -1.10 -17.52 -22.94
CA GLN A 648 -0.51 -17.37 -21.60
C GLN A 648 -1.52 -17.61 -20.47
N ILE A 649 -2.80 -17.80 -20.75
CA ILE A 649 -3.85 -17.90 -19.73
C ILE A 649 -4.37 -19.33 -19.66
N ILE A 650 -4.18 -19.97 -18.52
CA ILE A 650 -4.65 -21.32 -18.25
C ILE A 650 -5.79 -21.25 -17.26
N GLN A 651 -6.98 -21.56 -17.73
CA GLN A 651 -8.17 -21.71 -16.90
C GLN A 651 -8.15 -23.11 -16.23
N VAL A 652 -7.95 -23.13 -14.92
CA VAL A 652 -7.81 -24.35 -14.11
C VAL A 652 -9.16 -24.75 -13.52
N PRO A 653 -9.64 -25.99 -13.70
CA PRO A 653 -10.89 -26.46 -13.12
C PRO A 653 -10.94 -26.26 -11.60
N ALA A 654 -11.90 -25.46 -11.14
CA ALA A 654 -12.18 -25.20 -9.74
C ALA A 654 -13.69 -25.18 -9.52
N MET A 655 -14.15 -25.38 -8.29
CA MET A 655 -15.53 -25.09 -7.90
C MET A 655 -15.55 -24.46 -6.52
N PHE A 656 -16.54 -23.62 -6.26
CA PHE A 656 -16.70 -22.89 -5.02
C PHE A 656 -18.05 -23.18 -4.37
N GLY A 657 -18.05 -23.23 -3.05
CA GLY A 657 -19.27 -23.29 -2.26
C GLY A 657 -19.92 -21.91 -2.12
N TYR A 658 -21.17 -21.86 -1.68
CA TYR A 658 -21.98 -20.63 -1.64
C TYR A 658 -21.41 -19.47 -0.82
N SER A 659 -20.51 -19.76 0.14
CA SER A 659 -19.84 -18.73 0.94
C SER A 659 -18.45 -18.35 0.41
N GLY A 660 -18.11 -18.77 -0.81
CA GLY A 660 -16.88 -18.36 -1.49
C GLY A 660 -15.62 -19.15 -1.12
N TYR A 661 -15.74 -20.33 -0.50
CA TYR A 661 -14.60 -21.21 -0.25
C TYR A 661 -14.39 -22.19 -1.41
N ALA A 662 -13.14 -22.59 -1.66
CA ALA A 662 -12.82 -23.65 -2.62
C ALA A 662 -13.48 -24.97 -2.19
N TRP A 663 -14.39 -25.49 -3.02
CA TRP A 663 -15.20 -26.67 -2.69
C TRP A 663 -14.37 -27.96 -2.68
N TRP A 664 -13.28 -27.97 -3.44
CA TRP A 664 -12.21 -28.96 -3.43
C TRP A 664 -10.85 -28.27 -3.39
N PRO A 665 -9.76 -29.01 -3.08
CA PRO A 665 -8.42 -28.44 -2.99
C PRO A 665 -8.04 -27.68 -4.25
N ASN A 666 -7.69 -26.40 -4.09
CA ASN A 666 -7.50 -25.49 -5.19
C ASN A 666 -6.11 -25.62 -5.79
N MET A 667 -6.04 -26.06 -7.05
CA MET A 667 -4.77 -26.27 -7.75
C MET A 667 -4.09 -24.95 -8.19
N VAL A 668 -4.80 -23.82 -8.20
CA VAL A 668 -4.20 -22.51 -8.51
C VAL A 668 -3.36 -22.01 -7.34
N ASN A 669 -3.83 -22.22 -6.10
CA ASN A 669 -3.12 -21.94 -4.86
C ASN A 669 -1.94 -22.93 -4.69
N SER A 670 -0.87 -22.67 -5.45
CA SER A 670 0.26 -23.56 -5.71
C SER A 670 1.58 -22.80 -5.67
N VAL A 671 2.67 -23.52 -5.44
CA VAL A 671 4.00 -22.93 -5.20
C VAL A 671 5.02 -23.52 -6.17
N VAL A 672 5.73 -22.64 -6.89
CA VAL A 672 6.86 -23.02 -7.74
C VAL A 672 8.15 -23.01 -6.92
N ILE A 673 8.87 -24.13 -6.92
CA ILE A 673 10.17 -24.34 -6.26
C ILE A 673 11.15 -24.94 -7.28
N ASN A 674 12.04 -24.12 -7.85
CA ASN A 674 13.22 -24.57 -8.62
C ASN A 674 12.98 -25.77 -9.57
N GLY A 675 11.98 -25.68 -10.46
CA GLY A 675 11.64 -26.75 -11.41
C GLY A 675 10.49 -27.66 -10.97
N GLU A 676 10.08 -27.59 -9.71
CA GLU A 676 8.96 -28.31 -9.12
C GLU A 676 7.75 -27.38 -8.94
N LEU A 677 6.54 -27.90 -9.15
CA LEU A 677 5.29 -27.23 -8.78
C LEU A 677 4.59 -28.06 -7.70
N LEU A 678 4.45 -27.47 -6.51
CA LEU A 678 3.69 -28.03 -5.41
C LEU A 678 2.23 -27.60 -5.55
N VAL A 679 1.35 -28.56 -5.81
CA VAL A 679 -0.07 -28.32 -6.14
C VAL A 679 -0.95 -29.07 -5.17
N SER A 680 -2.03 -28.45 -4.70
CA SER A 680 -3.05 -29.12 -3.88
C SER A 680 -3.63 -30.34 -4.61
N SER A 681 -3.69 -31.49 -3.96
CA SER A 681 -4.27 -32.70 -4.55
C SER A 681 -5.80 -32.59 -4.56
N PRO A 682 -6.47 -32.50 -5.73
CA PRO A 682 -7.89 -32.18 -5.80
C PRO A 682 -8.83 -33.28 -5.25
N GLY A 683 -8.32 -34.50 -5.05
CA GLY A 683 -9.14 -35.63 -4.62
C GLY A 683 -10.28 -35.97 -5.58
N GLY A 684 -10.07 -35.78 -6.90
CA GLY A 684 -11.07 -35.93 -7.98
C GLY A 684 -11.49 -37.38 -8.25
N ALA A 685 -12.11 -37.72 -9.38
CA ALA A 685 -12.53 -39.11 -9.62
C ALA A 685 -11.33 -40.04 -9.90
N LEU A 686 -11.33 -41.26 -9.33
CA LEU A 686 -10.34 -42.29 -9.68
C LEU A 686 -10.81 -43.12 -10.88
N ILE A 687 -10.07 -43.04 -11.98
CA ILE A 687 -10.28 -43.82 -13.20
C ILE A 687 -9.07 -44.71 -13.41
N ASN A 688 -9.25 -46.04 -13.37
CA ASN A 688 -8.17 -47.03 -13.46
C ASN A 688 -7.00 -46.74 -12.48
N GLY A 689 -7.33 -46.31 -11.26
CA GLY A 689 -6.36 -46.00 -10.21
C GLY A 689 -5.67 -44.63 -10.33
N ARG A 690 -6.00 -43.81 -11.33
CA ARG A 690 -5.45 -42.45 -11.51
C ARG A 690 -6.50 -41.38 -11.25
N ASP A 691 -6.10 -40.26 -10.66
CA ASP A 691 -7.00 -39.12 -10.43
C ASP A 691 -7.19 -38.33 -11.73
N TYR A 692 -8.42 -38.32 -12.24
CA TYR A 692 -8.76 -37.67 -13.51
C TYR A 692 -8.47 -36.17 -13.50
N THR A 693 -8.74 -35.49 -12.39
CA THR A 693 -8.52 -34.04 -12.26
C THR A 693 -7.03 -33.72 -12.24
N GLN A 694 -6.22 -34.55 -11.58
CA GLN A 694 -4.76 -34.42 -11.63
C GLN A 694 -4.23 -34.57 -13.06
N GLU A 695 -4.69 -35.58 -13.80
CA GLU A 695 -4.28 -35.81 -15.20
C GLU A 695 -4.71 -34.66 -16.12
N LYS A 696 -5.92 -34.12 -15.93
CA LYS A 696 -6.39 -32.92 -16.66
C LYS A 696 -5.48 -31.73 -16.38
N PHE A 697 -5.13 -31.48 -15.11
CA PHE A 697 -4.23 -30.40 -14.72
C PHE A 697 -2.84 -30.55 -15.37
N ARG A 698 -2.24 -31.75 -15.32
CA ARG A 698 -0.95 -32.03 -15.99
C ARG A 698 -0.97 -31.67 -17.48
N ARG A 699 -2.07 -31.97 -18.17
CA ARG A 699 -2.24 -31.62 -19.59
C ARG A 699 -2.35 -30.11 -19.81
N LEU A 700 -3.12 -29.42 -18.96
CA LEU A 700 -3.31 -27.97 -19.05
C LEU A 700 -1.99 -27.21 -18.89
N VAL A 701 -1.14 -27.63 -17.96
CA VAL A 701 0.15 -26.99 -17.69
C VAL A 701 1.33 -27.60 -18.47
N SER A 702 1.06 -28.42 -19.50
CA SER A 702 2.10 -29.13 -20.26
C SER A 702 3.07 -28.23 -21.04
N ASN A 703 2.70 -26.96 -21.26
CA ASN A 703 3.58 -25.92 -21.81
C ASN A 703 4.57 -25.36 -20.77
N SER A 704 4.43 -25.73 -19.50
CA SER A 704 5.44 -25.52 -18.48
C SER A 704 6.51 -26.62 -18.53
N SER A 705 7.72 -26.29 -18.09
CA SER A 705 8.80 -27.25 -17.86
C SER A 705 8.79 -27.84 -16.46
N LEU A 706 7.78 -27.53 -15.64
CA LEU A 706 7.71 -27.91 -14.25
C LEU A 706 7.32 -29.37 -14.03
N ASN A 707 7.95 -30.00 -13.04
CA ASN A 707 7.55 -31.27 -12.47
C ASN A 707 6.38 -31.06 -11.50
N ILE A 708 5.23 -31.65 -11.80
CA ILE A 708 4.01 -31.41 -11.02
C ILE A 708 3.88 -32.43 -9.87
N ASN A 709 3.90 -31.93 -8.64
CA ASN A 709 3.78 -32.68 -7.40
C ASN A 709 2.47 -32.36 -6.69
N PHE A 710 1.55 -33.33 -6.67
CA PHE A 710 0.29 -33.18 -5.93
C PHE A 710 0.49 -33.48 -4.44
N MET A 711 0.15 -32.51 -3.60
CA MET A 711 0.33 -32.53 -2.16
C MET A 711 -0.97 -32.93 -1.47
N ASP A 712 -0.89 -33.81 -0.48
CA ASP A 712 -2.03 -34.08 0.41
C ASP A 712 -2.11 -32.94 1.43
N ASP A 713 -2.94 -31.94 1.14
CA ASP A 713 -3.18 -30.74 1.92
C ASP A 713 -4.53 -30.78 2.63
N GLN A 714 -5.12 -31.96 2.83
CA GLN A 714 -6.45 -32.13 3.44
C GLN A 714 -6.64 -31.34 4.75
N TYR A 715 -5.62 -31.30 5.60
CA TYR A 715 -5.63 -30.53 6.84
C TYR A 715 -5.91 -29.04 6.57
N TYR A 716 -5.20 -28.44 5.62
CA TYR A 716 -5.37 -27.05 5.22
C TYR A 716 -6.71 -26.83 4.52
N GLN A 717 -7.12 -27.73 3.63
CA GLN A 717 -8.40 -27.64 2.91
C GLN A 717 -9.60 -27.59 3.85
N GLN A 718 -9.60 -28.41 4.90
CA GLN A 718 -10.66 -28.42 5.91
C GLN A 718 -10.73 -27.10 6.70
N LEU A 719 -9.61 -26.38 6.77
CA LEU A 719 -9.49 -25.05 7.37
C LEU A 719 -9.69 -23.90 6.36
N ARG A 720 -10.05 -24.22 5.11
CA ARG A 720 -10.29 -23.28 4.00
C ARG A 720 -9.03 -22.63 3.41
N GLY A 721 -7.90 -23.33 3.45
CA GLY A 721 -6.69 -22.96 2.72
C GLY A 721 -6.06 -24.16 1.98
N ASN A 722 -4.97 -23.93 1.27
CA ASN A 722 -4.33 -24.87 0.37
C ASN A 722 -2.79 -24.80 0.49
N VAL A 723 -2.06 -25.40 -0.47
CA VAL A 723 -0.61 -25.56 -0.40
C VAL A 723 0.15 -24.24 -0.29
N HIS A 724 -0.25 -23.20 -1.03
CA HIS A 724 0.44 -21.91 -1.01
C HIS A 724 0.23 -21.21 0.34
N ASP A 725 -0.99 -21.23 0.88
CA ASP A 725 -1.31 -20.61 2.18
C ASP A 725 -0.46 -21.17 3.33
N ALA A 726 -0.13 -22.46 3.25
CA ALA A 726 0.60 -23.22 4.26
C ALA A 726 2.10 -22.87 4.34
N VAL A 727 2.68 -22.32 3.28
CA VAL A 727 4.13 -22.11 3.16
C VAL A 727 4.46 -20.67 2.81
N ASN A 728 5.74 -20.31 2.84
CA ASN A 728 6.26 -19.06 2.29
C ASN A 728 7.68 -19.33 1.76
N THR A 729 8.23 -18.46 0.92
CA THR A 729 9.53 -18.72 0.26
C THR A 729 10.45 -17.51 0.35
N THR A 730 11.70 -17.73 0.76
CA THR A 730 12.78 -16.79 0.48
C THR A 730 13.29 -17.06 -0.93
N ARG A 731 13.11 -16.09 -1.82
CA ARG A 731 13.54 -16.17 -3.23
C ARG A 731 14.79 -15.35 -3.47
N LEU A 732 15.59 -15.76 -4.45
CA LEU A 732 16.75 -15.00 -4.90
C LEU A 732 16.28 -13.74 -5.63
N GLY A 733 16.92 -12.61 -5.32
CA GLY A 733 16.78 -11.39 -6.10
C GLY A 733 17.24 -11.59 -7.54
N LYS A 734 16.76 -10.75 -8.46
CA LYS A 734 17.17 -10.80 -9.87
C LYS A 734 18.69 -10.55 -9.97
N ASN A 735 19.41 -11.33 -10.77
CA ASN A 735 20.85 -11.12 -10.97
C ASN A 735 21.18 -9.88 -11.84
N HIS A 736 20.16 -9.32 -12.50
CA HIS A 736 20.29 -8.11 -13.28
C HIS A 736 19.74 -6.91 -12.47
N PRO A 737 20.51 -5.82 -12.30
CA PRO A 737 20.09 -4.68 -11.49
C PRO A 737 18.85 -3.97 -12.02
N PHE A 738 17.96 -3.56 -11.12
CA PHE A 738 16.70 -2.92 -11.50
C PHE A 738 16.91 -1.63 -12.29
N TRP A 739 17.96 -0.87 -11.99
CA TRP A 739 18.24 0.41 -12.65
C TRP A 739 18.65 0.25 -14.11
N LYS A 740 19.35 -0.84 -14.44
CA LYS A 740 19.66 -1.21 -15.82
C LYS A 740 18.41 -1.71 -16.55
N SER A 741 17.54 -2.46 -15.86
CA SER A 741 16.25 -2.89 -16.42
C SER A 741 15.35 -1.71 -16.80
N LEU A 742 15.44 -0.59 -16.09
CA LEU A 742 14.66 0.62 -16.41
C LEU A 742 15.26 1.36 -17.61
N SER A 743 16.58 1.57 -17.65
CA SER A 743 17.23 2.30 -18.75
C SER A 743 17.11 1.59 -20.10
N GLU A 744 17.19 0.25 -20.12
CA GLU A 744 17.03 -0.56 -21.33
C GLU A 744 15.60 -0.53 -21.90
N ASN A 745 14.58 -0.38 -21.04
CA ASN A 745 13.17 -0.35 -21.46
C ASN A 745 12.69 1.02 -21.97
N ILE A 746 13.40 2.11 -21.66
CA ILE A 746 13.08 3.46 -22.17
C ILE A 746 13.20 3.52 -23.70
N LEU A 747 14.06 2.69 -24.32
CA LEU A 747 14.19 2.60 -25.78
C LEU A 747 13.04 1.82 -26.45
N GLY A 748 12.18 1.14 -25.68
CA GLY A 748 11.11 0.27 -26.19
C GLY A 748 9.69 0.83 -26.13
N PHE A 749 9.44 1.99 -25.50
CA PHE A 749 8.08 2.52 -25.32
C PHE A 749 7.97 4.03 -25.55
N ARG A 750 7.34 4.42 -26.68
CA ARG A 750 6.54 5.65 -26.77
C ARG A 750 5.15 5.34 -26.20
N GLY A 751 4.98 5.47 -24.89
CA GLY A 751 3.67 5.26 -24.26
C GLY A 751 3.73 5.50 -22.76
N GLN A 752 3.30 6.70 -22.35
CA GLN A 752 3.22 7.22 -20.98
C GLN A 752 4.55 7.28 -20.22
N SER A 753 5.21 8.44 -20.39
CA SER A 753 6.21 9.01 -19.51
C SER A 753 5.86 8.79 -18.03
N LEU A 754 6.65 7.98 -17.34
CA LEU A 754 6.71 7.92 -15.87
C LEU A 754 7.45 9.13 -15.27
N ASP A 755 7.94 10.07 -16.09
CA ASP A 755 8.87 11.13 -15.69
C ASP A 755 8.31 12.57 -15.74
N MET A 756 6.99 12.76 -15.65
CA MET A 756 6.45 14.11 -15.42
C MET A 756 5.40 14.10 -14.31
N VAL A 757 5.87 14.32 -13.07
CA VAL A 757 5.04 14.90 -12.03
C VAL A 757 5.39 16.38 -11.95
N ASP A 758 4.36 17.20 -12.17
CA ASP A 758 4.37 18.64 -12.28
C ASP A 758 5.28 19.36 -11.28
N THR A 759 6.23 20.13 -11.82
CA THR A 759 6.69 21.37 -11.20
C THR A 759 5.63 22.44 -11.42
N LYS A 760 4.77 22.67 -10.43
CA LYS A 760 4.17 23.99 -10.15
C LYS A 760 3.86 24.16 -8.67
#